data_AF-A0A4V3XB88-F1
#
_entry.id   AF-A0A4V3XB88-F1
#
_cell.length_a   1.000
_cell.length_b   1.000
_cell.length_c   1.000
_cell.angle_alpha   90.00
_cell.angle_beta   90.00
_cell.angle_gamma   90.00
#
_symmetry.space_group_name_H-M   'P 1'
#
loop_
_entity.id
_entity.type
_entity.pdbx_description
1 polymer ?
#
loop_
_entity_poly.entity_id
_entity_poly.type
_entity_poly.pdbx_seq_one_letter_code
_entity_poly.pdbx_strand_id
1 'polypeptide(L)'
;MSGFLTNIFPPKPTFSVDQIPDLDGQVVLITGGNTGIGKETAKVLLAQNAKVYVAGRNIQKVEEAIRDLKEETGKQAYALQLNLADLKSVKQAAEEFQTKETQLHVLFNNAGVMFPPIESLTTDGYDQQFGTNVLGHFYFTKLLTPMLLTTAVSTPGGRVRVINTSSMGHLMGNKYIDYDTLKDGPKRLKMGQKLYFQSKFYMIPWARVGDARKETNDPKVGKELWAWLEAQEDPSPKTQNPYEVTLSPEDDPKNLPLWRKWMIVLIIDAGAICVTGASSMAATAEPGIEAEFHVSAVVATLAVTLFVTGMGIGPVLVGPLAATFGTRIIYILSFLFLFAFTFPVAFSSSLAVHLIFRFLGGFCGSAFLSVGGGTISDLFSDEDVATPMAAYTISTFVGPIITPVFSGFIFQRAGWRWLYYVLIMWEFGQTLALLTVPETVVPVLLKWKAQKLRKTTGDSNYFAPIETQKTNILGSIKIGCWNIIELILYDRMALLLDVWLSLILGILYLVFQVFPIIFGGLHGFSPEQVGLSFLGVFIGLCIAMASQVLWNRARARIFEQYGSNPPPEVWLSMGKLGGILVPISLYILAFTTYRHVHWIAPMIASIPFGIGICFVYTSTFTYLVTAFRPMAAAALTGCAIMRTSFAAGFPMFSNAMYARLGTVGATALLAGLMTLMVPLPFVFSKIGGRLRQKSRFATHTL
;
A
#
# COMPACT_ATOMS: atom_id res chain seq x y z
N MET A 1 9.57 20.64 31.84
CA MET A 1 8.64 20.71 32.99
C MET A 1 7.23 21.19 32.59
N SER A 2 6.66 20.79 31.44
CA SER A 2 5.37 21.34 30.96
C SER A 2 4.38 20.26 30.55
N GLY A 3 3.65 19.72 31.52
CA GLY A 3 2.56 18.80 31.22
C GLY A 3 1.61 18.62 32.39
N PHE A 4 2.10 18.21 33.55
CA PHE A 4 1.21 17.90 34.67
C PHE A 4 0.59 19.16 35.31
N LEU A 5 1.43 20.13 35.70
CA LEU A 5 0.97 21.37 36.36
C LEU A 5 0.08 22.25 35.45
N THR A 6 0.40 22.35 34.16
CA THR A 6 -0.40 23.10 33.18
C THR A 6 -1.78 22.48 32.90
N ASN A 7 -1.96 21.19 33.13
CA ASN A 7 -3.28 20.56 33.02
C ASN A 7 -4.11 20.69 34.30
N ILE A 8 -3.48 20.80 35.47
CA ILE A 8 -4.17 21.06 36.75
C ILE A 8 -4.64 22.52 36.82
N PHE A 9 -3.80 23.45 36.37
CA PHE A 9 -4.11 24.87 36.32
C PHE A 9 -4.08 25.34 34.86
N PRO A 10 -5.16 25.07 34.10
CA PRO A 10 -5.22 25.50 32.71
C PRO A 10 -5.13 27.05 32.63
N PRO A 11 -4.45 27.59 31.62
CA PRO A 11 -4.48 29.03 31.37
C PRO A 11 -5.91 29.49 31.06
N LYS A 12 -6.16 30.80 31.15
CA LYS A 12 -7.46 31.37 30.79
C LYS A 12 -7.88 30.90 29.39
N PRO A 13 -9.16 30.51 29.19
CA PRO A 13 -9.63 30.02 27.90
C PRO A 13 -9.47 31.12 26.84
N THR A 14 -8.97 30.74 25.67
CA THR A 14 -8.84 31.62 24.50
C THR A 14 -10.11 31.67 23.65
N PHE A 15 -11.11 30.85 23.98
CA PHE A 15 -12.38 30.75 23.29
C PHE A 15 -13.52 30.92 24.30
N SER A 16 -14.43 31.85 24.05
CA SER A 16 -15.54 32.20 24.94
C SER A 16 -16.91 31.81 24.34
N VAL A 17 -17.94 31.77 25.19
CA VAL A 17 -19.29 31.30 24.81
C VAL A 17 -19.93 32.17 23.72
N ASP A 18 -19.62 33.46 23.71
CA ASP A 18 -20.05 34.45 22.71
C ASP A 18 -19.42 34.24 21.32
N GLN A 19 -18.35 33.44 21.22
CA GLN A 19 -17.70 33.10 19.96
C GLN A 19 -18.25 31.82 19.33
N ILE A 20 -19.17 31.13 20.00
CA ILE A 20 -19.85 29.97 19.44
C ILE A 20 -20.78 30.49 18.32
N PRO A 21 -20.65 30.00 17.08
CA PRO A 21 -21.52 30.41 16.00
C PRO A 21 -22.95 29.93 16.25
N ASP A 22 -23.90 30.51 15.53
CA ASP A 22 -25.27 30.00 15.50
C ASP A 22 -25.28 28.53 15.02
N LEU A 23 -25.95 27.68 15.79
CA LEU A 23 -26.05 26.22 15.58
C LEU A 23 -27.45 25.81 15.13
N ASP A 24 -28.24 26.73 14.60
CA ASP A 24 -29.55 26.39 14.01
C ASP A 24 -29.42 25.25 12.99
N GLY A 25 -30.38 24.32 13.05
CA GLY A 25 -30.36 23.08 12.27
C GLY A 25 -29.35 22.01 12.72
N GLN A 26 -28.49 22.27 13.71
CA GLN A 26 -27.58 21.27 14.26
C GLN A 26 -28.24 20.44 15.37
N VAL A 27 -28.20 19.12 15.22
CA VAL A 27 -28.70 18.15 16.20
C VAL A 27 -27.54 17.64 17.06
N VAL A 28 -27.64 17.84 18.38
CA VAL A 28 -26.61 17.48 19.36
C VAL A 28 -27.17 16.53 20.40
N LEU A 29 -26.47 15.43 20.68
CA LEU A 29 -26.84 14.46 21.70
C LEU A 29 -25.76 14.39 22.77
N ILE A 30 -26.14 14.60 24.03
CA ILE A 30 -25.21 14.63 25.18
C ILE A 30 -25.57 13.53 26.15
N THR A 31 -24.64 12.61 26.41
CA THR A 31 -24.81 11.60 27.47
C THR A 31 -24.49 12.20 28.83
N GLY A 32 -25.33 11.93 29.83
CA GLY A 32 -25.20 12.51 31.16
C GLY A 32 -25.41 14.02 31.17
N GLY A 33 -26.27 14.53 30.27
CA GLY A 33 -26.54 15.97 30.12
C GLY A 33 -27.44 16.56 31.21
N ASN A 34 -27.84 15.77 32.21
CA ASN A 34 -28.77 16.20 33.25
C ASN A 34 -28.08 16.84 34.47
N THR A 35 -26.74 16.75 34.60
CA THR A 35 -25.98 17.38 35.68
C THR A 35 -24.59 17.83 35.23
N GLY A 36 -23.93 18.66 36.05
CA GLY A 36 -22.51 19.01 35.91
C GLY A 36 -22.13 19.58 34.53
N ILE A 37 -20.98 19.13 34.01
CA ILE A 37 -20.42 19.55 32.71
C ILE A 37 -21.43 19.33 31.57
N GLY A 38 -22.18 18.22 31.61
CA GLY A 38 -23.17 17.90 30.58
C GLY A 38 -24.32 18.91 30.54
N LYS A 39 -24.85 19.29 31.72
CA LYS A 39 -25.96 20.27 31.81
C LYS A 39 -25.52 21.67 31.37
N GLU A 40 -24.35 22.13 31.81
CA GLU A 40 -23.80 23.42 31.37
C GLU A 40 -23.51 23.44 29.86
N THR A 41 -23.03 22.33 29.30
CA THR A 41 -22.83 22.22 27.85
C THR A 41 -24.16 22.27 27.10
N ALA A 42 -25.20 21.57 27.59
CA ALA A 42 -26.54 21.63 27.02
C ALA A 42 -27.10 23.06 27.04
N LYS A 43 -26.93 23.78 28.15
CA LYS A 43 -27.35 25.18 28.31
C LYS A 43 -26.75 26.08 27.24
N VAL A 44 -25.42 26.02 27.08
CA VAL A 44 -24.70 26.85 26.10
C VAL A 44 -25.11 26.53 24.66
N LEU A 45 -25.26 25.25 24.32
CA LEU A 45 -25.66 24.82 22.98
C LEU A 45 -27.10 25.22 22.66
N LEU A 46 -28.03 25.10 23.62
CA LEU A 46 -29.40 25.61 23.49
C LEU A 46 -29.38 27.12 23.24
N ALA A 47 -28.64 27.89 24.03
CA ALA A 47 -28.53 29.34 23.85
C ALA A 47 -28.11 29.73 22.41
N GLN A 48 -27.32 28.88 21.75
CA GLN A 48 -26.88 29.03 20.35
C GLN A 48 -27.76 28.30 19.30
N ASN A 49 -29.04 28.07 19.61
CA ASN A 49 -30.07 27.50 18.72
C ASN A 49 -29.88 26.02 18.30
N ALA A 50 -28.95 25.28 18.91
CA ALA A 50 -28.85 23.85 18.64
C ALA A 50 -30.09 23.08 19.15
N LYS A 51 -30.47 22.02 18.43
CA LYS A 51 -31.44 21.04 18.90
C LYS A 51 -30.73 20.03 19.82
N VAL A 52 -30.97 20.11 21.12
CA VAL A 52 -30.20 19.33 22.12
C VAL A 52 -31.02 18.19 22.72
N TYR A 53 -30.49 16.98 22.63
CA TYR A 53 -30.94 15.79 23.34
C TYR A 53 -30.11 15.57 24.60
N VAL A 54 -30.79 15.51 25.74
CA VAL A 54 -30.21 15.20 27.05
C VAL A 54 -30.48 13.74 27.37
N ALA A 55 -29.43 12.92 27.33
CA ALA A 55 -29.53 11.50 27.64
C ALA A 55 -29.14 11.21 29.10
N GLY A 56 -29.88 10.36 29.79
CA GLY A 56 -29.57 9.99 31.17
C GLY A 56 -30.27 8.71 31.65
N ARG A 57 -29.71 8.12 32.71
CA ARG A 57 -30.18 6.82 33.23
C ARG A 57 -31.55 6.91 33.91
N ASN A 58 -31.80 8.02 34.62
CA ASN A 58 -33.05 8.30 35.31
C ASN A 58 -33.79 9.38 34.52
N ILE A 59 -34.93 9.02 33.93
CA ILE A 59 -35.70 9.91 33.06
C ILE A 59 -36.30 11.10 33.81
N GLN A 60 -36.71 10.94 35.08
CA GLN A 60 -37.28 12.01 35.89
C GLN A 60 -36.24 13.12 36.12
N LYS A 61 -34.99 12.75 36.43
CA LYS A 61 -33.89 13.74 36.57
C LYS A 61 -33.53 14.40 35.25
N VAL A 62 -33.72 13.72 34.12
CA VAL A 62 -33.52 14.29 32.79
C VAL A 62 -34.61 15.34 32.52
N GLU A 63 -35.87 15.02 32.79
CA GLU A 63 -37.00 15.94 32.63
C GLU A 63 -36.90 17.17 33.55
N GLU A 64 -36.47 16.99 34.79
CA GLU A 64 -36.16 18.09 35.72
C GLU A 64 -35.07 19.01 35.13
N ALA A 65 -33.96 18.44 34.67
CA ALA A 65 -32.88 19.22 34.07
C ALA A 65 -33.34 19.96 32.79
N ILE A 66 -34.21 19.35 31.98
CA ILE A 66 -34.79 20.00 30.79
C ILE A 66 -35.68 21.17 31.18
N ARG A 67 -36.47 21.06 32.27
CA ARG A 67 -37.28 22.18 32.78
C ARG A 67 -36.39 23.34 33.22
N ASP A 68 -35.34 23.07 34.00
CA ASP A 68 -34.37 24.09 34.41
C ASP A 68 -33.70 24.76 33.19
N LEU A 69 -33.25 23.96 32.22
CA LEU A 69 -32.64 24.47 30.99
C LEU A 69 -33.60 25.35 30.20
N LYS A 70 -34.89 25.02 30.18
CA LYS A 70 -35.93 25.82 29.51
C LYS A 70 -36.16 27.14 30.22
N GLU A 71 -36.19 27.15 31.56
CA GLU A 71 -36.30 28.38 32.35
C GLU A 71 -35.09 29.30 32.14
N GLU A 72 -33.89 28.72 32.05
CA GLU A 72 -32.64 29.49 31.90
C GLU A 72 -32.37 29.98 30.46
N THR A 73 -32.76 29.22 29.44
CA THR A 73 -32.41 29.51 28.04
C THR A 73 -33.60 29.95 27.18
N GLY A 74 -34.84 29.77 27.68
CA GLY A 74 -36.06 29.95 26.91
C GLY A 74 -36.31 28.89 25.83
N LYS A 75 -35.43 27.87 25.71
CA LYS A 75 -35.46 26.87 24.63
C LYS A 75 -35.68 25.46 25.15
N GLN A 76 -36.36 24.65 24.33
CA GLN A 76 -36.74 23.29 24.69
C GLN A 76 -35.62 22.29 24.33
N ALA A 77 -35.19 21.49 25.31
CA ALA A 77 -34.39 20.28 25.09
C ALA A 77 -35.27 19.01 25.06
N TYR A 78 -34.70 17.92 24.55
CA TYR A 78 -35.39 16.64 24.37
C TYR A 78 -34.80 15.56 25.28
N ALA A 79 -35.66 14.78 25.91
CA ALA A 79 -35.23 13.70 26.80
C ALA A 79 -34.91 12.41 26.02
N LEU A 80 -33.87 11.70 26.46
CA LEU A 80 -33.57 10.33 26.02
C LEU A 80 -33.19 9.47 27.23
N GLN A 81 -33.89 8.36 27.44
CA GLN A 81 -33.51 7.42 28.50
C GLN A 81 -32.34 6.55 28.02
N LEU A 82 -31.20 6.63 28.71
CA LEU A 82 -29.98 5.91 28.34
C LEU A 82 -29.25 5.41 29.58
N ASN A 83 -29.27 4.10 29.81
CA ASN A 83 -28.42 3.45 30.81
C ASN A 83 -27.19 2.80 30.18
N LEU A 84 -26.05 3.50 30.24
CA LEU A 84 -24.77 3.02 29.69
C LEU A 84 -24.20 1.78 30.40
N ALA A 85 -24.74 1.41 31.57
CA ALA A 85 -24.39 0.18 32.26
C ALA A 85 -25.27 -1.02 31.85
N ASP A 86 -26.08 -0.87 30.80
CA ASP A 86 -26.98 -1.90 30.27
C ASP A 86 -26.99 -1.81 28.74
N LEU A 87 -26.34 -2.75 28.06
CA LEU A 87 -26.22 -2.74 26.61
C LEU A 87 -27.58 -2.83 25.90
N LYS A 88 -28.60 -3.45 26.51
CA LYS A 88 -29.94 -3.47 25.93
C LYS A 88 -30.57 -2.09 25.97
N SER A 89 -30.41 -1.36 27.08
CA SER A 89 -30.83 0.03 27.19
C SER A 89 -30.09 0.93 26.20
N VAL A 90 -28.80 0.71 25.98
CA VAL A 90 -28.00 1.44 24.98
C VAL A 90 -28.57 1.25 23.57
N LYS A 91 -28.90 0.00 23.20
CA LYS A 91 -29.50 -0.30 21.89
C LYS A 91 -30.86 0.35 21.72
N GLN A 92 -31.74 0.21 22.72
CA GLN A 92 -33.08 0.81 22.71
C GLN A 92 -33.02 2.33 22.58
N ALA A 93 -32.11 2.99 23.29
CA ALA A 93 -31.93 4.44 23.21
C ALA A 93 -31.45 4.90 21.82
N ALA A 94 -30.56 4.13 21.18
CA ALA A 94 -30.09 4.43 19.84
C ALA A 94 -31.21 4.28 18.81
N GLU A 95 -32.00 3.20 18.90
CA GLU A 95 -33.17 2.96 18.06
C GLU A 95 -34.23 4.05 18.27
N GLU A 96 -34.56 4.39 19.51
CA GLU A 96 -35.49 5.47 19.84
C GLU A 96 -35.04 6.80 19.25
N PHE A 97 -33.75 7.15 19.38
CA PHE A 97 -33.21 8.36 18.78
C PHE A 97 -33.33 8.34 17.25
N GLN A 98 -33.04 7.21 16.61
CA GLN A 98 -33.16 7.04 15.16
C GLN A 98 -34.59 7.11 14.63
N THR A 99 -35.61 6.86 15.46
CA THR A 99 -37.01 7.09 15.08
C THR A 99 -37.40 8.57 15.14
N LYS A 100 -36.72 9.38 15.95
CA LYS A 100 -37.03 10.79 16.18
C LYS A 100 -36.23 11.73 15.29
N GLU A 101 -35.03 11.33 14.87
CA GLU A 101 -34.11 12.16 14.10
C GLU A 101 -33.57 11.42 12.88
N THR A 102 -33.31 12.19 11.82
CA THR A 102 -32.66 11.67 10.60
C THR A 102 -31.18 12.05 10.54
N GLN A 103 -30.75 13.00 11.37
CA GLN A 103 -29.40 13.55 11.37
C GLN A 103 -28.85 13.69 12.79
N LEU A 104 -27.54 13.49 12.94
CA LEU A 104 -26.81 13.72 14.18
C LEU A 104 -25.47 14.40 13.86
N HIS A 105 -25.32 15.63 14.33
CA HIS A 105 -24.17 16.47 14.02
C HIS A 105 -23.08 16.37 15.09
N VAL A 106 -23.48 16.30 16.36
CA VAL A 106 -22.55 16.18 17.48
C VAL A 106 -23.04 15.12 18.46
N LEU A 107 -22.18 14.12 18.71
CA LEU A 107 -22.36 13.15 19.79
C LEU A 107 -21.35 13.45 20.90
N PHE A 108 -21.83 13.83 22.08
CA PHE A 108 -20.98 14.09 23.24
C PHE A 108 -21.12 12.98 24.29
N ASN A 109 -20.15 12.06 24.27
CA ASN A 109 -19.98 10.98 25.23
C ASN A 109 -19.35 11.53 26.52
N ASN A 110 -20.20 12.12 27.37
CA ASN A 110 -19.81 12.81 28.59
C ASN A 110 -20.10 12.02 29.88
N ALA A 111 -21.12 11.17 29.89
CA ALA A 111 -21.51 10.44 31.09
C ALA A 111 -20.34 9.62 31.68
N GLY A 112 -20.37 9.42 32.99
CA GLY A 112 -19.44 8.50 33.61
C GLY A 112 -19.65 8.36 35.11
N VAL A 113 -19.03 7.33 35.67
CA VAL A 113 -18.97 7.04 37.09
C VAL A 113 -17.52 7.01 37.54
N MET A 114 -17.31 7.37 38.80
CA MET A 114 -16.01 7.44 39.44
C MET A 114 -16.12 6.80 40.82
N PHE A 115 -15.25 5.82 41.09
CA PHE A 115 -15.17 5.08 42.37
C PHE A 115 -16.53 4.56 42.90
N PRO A 116 -17.35 3.85 42.09
CA PRO A 116 -18.48 3.10 42.62
C PRO A 116 -17.98 2.00 43.59
N PRO A 117 -18.86 1.43 44.44
CA PRO A 117 -18.51 0.27 45.25
C PRO A 117 -17.85 -0.82 44.39
N ILE A 118 -16.76 -1.42 44.88
CA ILE A 118 -15.92 -2.32 44.08
C ILE A 118 -16.69 -3.57 43.62
N GLU A 119 -17.73 -3.95 44.33
CA GLU A 119 -18.64 -5.05 44.00
C GLU A 119 -19.58 -4.71 42.84
N SER A 120 -19.70 -3.44 42.46
CA SER A 120 -20.62 -3.00 41.42
C SER A 120 -20.19 -3.51 40.04
N LEU A 121 -21.16 -4.09 39.32
CA LEU A 121 -21.02 -4.55 37.94
C LEU A 121 -22.17 -3.99 37.10
N THR A 122 -21.93 -3.85 35.80
CA THR A 122 -22.99 -3.56 34.83
C THR A 122 -23.98 -4.72 34.74
N THR A 123 -25.16 -4.48 34.17
CA THR A 123 -26.16 -5.54 33.90
C THR A 123 -25.55 -6.70 33.10
N ASP A 124 -24.61 -6.38 32.21
CA ASP A 124 -23.91 -7.36 31.36
C ASP A 124 -22.66 -8.00 32.00
N GLY A 125 -22.42 -7.78 33.30
CA GLY A 125 -21.35 -8.45 34.07
C GLY A 125 -19.94 -7.86 33.92
N TYR A 126 -19.81 -6.63 33.40
CA TYR A 126 -18.54 -5.91 33.33
C TYR A 126 -18.31 -5.06 34.57
N ASP A 127 -17.05 -4.67 34.81
CA ASP A 127 -16.72 -3.65 35.79
C ASP A 127 -17.58 -2.39 35.59
N GLN A 128 -18.15 -1.85 36.68
CA GLN A 128 -19.08 -0.72 36.58
C GLN A 128 -18.46 0.51 35.93
N GLN A 129 -17.19 0.82 36.20
CA GLN A 129 -16.52 1.99 35.65
C GLN A 129 -16.17 1.79 34.19
N PHE A 130 -15.59 0.63 33.85
CA PHE A 130 -15.30 0.30 32.46
C PHE A 130 -16.57 0.25 31.61
N GLY A 131 -17.57 -0.50 32.07
CA GLY A 131 -18.80 -0.72 31.31
C GLY A 131 -19.57 0.58 31.05
N THR A 132 -19.73 1.42 32.08
CA THR A 132 -20.44 2.71 31.94
C THR A 132 -19.59 3.73 31.18
N ASN A 133 -18.32 3.89 31.54
CA ASN A 133 -17.51 4.96 30.98
C ASN A 133 -17.16 4.64 29.53
N VAL A 134 -16.78 3.38 29.21
CA VAL A 134 -16.18 3.01 27.93
C VAL A 134 -17.13 2.20 27.06
N LEU A 135 -17.51 1.00 27.51
CA LEU A 135 -18.21 0.03 26.66
C LEU A 135 -19.58 0.54 26.19
N GLY A 136 -20.37 1.11 27.10
CA GLY A 136 -21.67 1.68 26.76
C GLY A 136 -21.57 2.82 25.73
N HIS A 137 -20.60 3.72 25.86
CA HIS A 137 -20.40 4.79 24.88
C HIS A 137 -19.91 4.29 23.54
N PHE A 138 -19.01 3.30 23.55
CA PHE A 138 -18.55 2.66 22.32
C PHE A 138 -19.71 2.07 21.54
N TYR A 139 -20.51 1.23 22.21
CA TYR A 139 -21.65 0.57 21.57
C TYR A 139 -22.68 1.58 21.08
N PHE A 140 -23.00 2.60 21.89
CA PHE A 140 -23.91 3.66 21.49
C PHE A 140 -23.42 4.43 20.25
N THR A 141 -22.14 4.78 20.22
CA THR A 141 -21.52 5.47 19.07
C THR A 141 -21.52 4.57 17.83
N LYS A 142 -21.26 3.27 17.98
CA LYS A 142 -21.27 2.31 16.88
C LYS A 142 -22.65 2.22 16.24
N LEU A 143 -23.71 2.10 17.05
CA LEU A 143 -25.09 2.06 16.57
C LEU A 143 -25.50 3.34 15.83
N LEU A 144 -24.98 4.50 16.25
CA LEU A 144 -25.24 5.79 15.63
C LEU A 144 -24.30 6.12 14.46
N THR A 145 -23.27 5.30 14.21
CA THR A 145 -22.25 5.56 13.17
C THR A 145 -22.83 5.71 11.76
N PRO A 146 -23.79 4.87 11.30
CA PRO A 146 -24.40 5.07 9.98
C PRO A 146 -25.08 6.44 9.83
N MET A 147 -25.75 6.91 10.89
CA MET A 147 -26.40 8.23 10.90
C MET A 147 -25.37 9.36 10.93
N LEU A 148 -24.33 9.25 11.76
CA LEU A 148 -23.22 10.21 11.82
C LEU A 148 -22.54 10.35 10.44
N LEU A 149 -22.29 9.23 9.74
CA LEU A 149 -21.71 9.23 8.40
C LEU A 149 -22.65 9.82 7.34
N THR A 150 -23.93 9.46 7.39
CA THR A 150 -24.94 10.01 6.46
C THR A 150 -25.12 11.52 6.65
N THR A 151 -25.07 11.98 7.90
CA THR A 151 -25.08 13.40 8.24
C THR A 151 -23.82 14.08 7.68
N ALA A 152 -22.64 13.47 7.85
CA ALA A 152 -21.40 14.04 7.30
C ALA A 152 -21.38 14.17 5.77
N VAL A 153 -22.10 13.31 5.04
CA VAL A 153 -22.23 13.43 3.58
C VAL A 153 -23.22 14.52 3.19
N SER A 154 -24.30 14.70 3.95
CA SER A 154 -25.39 15.65 3.64
C SER A 154 -25.14 17.07 4.16
N THR A 155 -24.34 17.25 5.20
CA THR A 155 -24.02 18.58 5.76
C THR A 155 -22.92 19.27 4.93
N PRO A 156 -23.14 20.52 4.46
CA PRO A 156 -22.11 21.31 3.78
C PRO A 156 -20.82 21.42 4.62
N GLY A 157 -19.71 20.93 4.07
CA GLY A 157 -18.40 20.91 4.75
C GLY A 157 -18.12 19.67 5.63
N GLY A 158 -19.03 18.70 5.68
CA GLY A 158 -18.83 17.38 6.29
C GLY A 158 -18.46 17.37 7.78
N ARG A 159 -18.92 18.38 8.53
CA ARG A 159 -18.53 18.58 9.92
C ARG A 159 -19.48 17.85 10.87
N VAL A 160 -19.22 16.56 11.09
CA VAL A 160 -19.78 15.78 12.19
C VAL A 160 -18.70 15.53 13.25
N ARG A 161 -19.07 15.50 14.52
CA ARG A 161 -18.14 15.34 15.65
C ARG A 161 -18.64 14.32 16.66
N VAL A 162 -17.73 13.45 17.10
CA VAL A 162 -17.90 12.60 18.28
C VAL A 162 -16.87 13.06 19.32
N ILE A 163 -17.33 13.41 20.51
CA ILE A 163 -16.51 13.95 21.59
C ILE A 163 -16.56 12.96 22.76
N ASN A 164 -15.39 12.53 23.24
CA ASN A 164 -15.26 11.58 24.36
C ASN A 164 -14.65 12.25 25.58
N THR A 165 -15.28 12.10 26.74
CA THR A 165 -14.80 12.73 27.98
C THR A 165 -13.87 11.82 28.77
N SER A 166 -12.57 12.15 28.74
CA SER A 166 -11.55 11.52 29.61
C SER A 166 -11.31 12.36 30.89
N SER A 167 -10.28 12.01 31.65
CA SER A 167 -9.85 12.69 32.88
C SER A 167 -8.34 12.63 32.97
N MET A 168 -7.69 13.61 33.60
CA MET A 168 -6.26 13.56 33.94
C MET A 168 -5.87 12.31 34.73
N GLY A 169 -6.83 11.67 35.40
CA GLY A 169 -6.63 10.38 36.07
C GLY A 169 -6.04 9.30 35.16
N HIS A 170 -6.22 9.36 33.84
CA HIS A 170 -5.55 8.42 32.93
C HIS A 170 -4.02 8.43 33.03
N LEU A 171 -3.41 9.56 33.44
CA LEU A 171 -1.96 9.68 33.63
C LEU A 171 -1.47 8.97 34.88
N MET A 172 -2.37 8.66 35.82
CA MET A 172 -2.08 7.97 37.07
C MET A 172 -2.38 6.45 36.98
N GLY A 173 -2.91 6.00 35.85
CA GLY A 173 -3.21 4.58 35.58
C GLY A 173 -2.04 3.82 34.99
N ASN A 174 -2.23 2.52 34.79
CA ASN A 174 -1.29 1.71 34.03
C ASN A 174 -1.20 2.22 32.59
N LYS A 175 0.00 2.24 31.99
CA LYS A 175 0.22 2.61 30.57
C LYS A 175 -0.18 1.51 29.58
N TYR A 176 -0.95 0.53 30.05
CA TYR A 176 -1.46 -0.58 29.28
C TYR A 176 -2.85 -0.94 29.81
N ILE A 177 -3.59 -1.63 28.95
CA ILE A 177 -4.93 -2.11 29.22
C ILE A 177 -4.84 -3.53 29.81
N ASP A 178 -5.40 -3.74 31.01
CA ASP A 178 -5.52 -5.06 31.61
C ASP A 178 -6.92 -5.65 31.35
N TYR A 179 -7.04 -6.46 30.30
CA TYR A 179 -8.30 -7.06 29.88
C TYR A 179 -8.90 -8.02 30.93
N ASP A 180 -8.08 -8.61 31.81
CA ASP A 180 -8.54 -9.54 32.86
C ASP A 180 -9.30 -8.83 33.99
N THR A 181 -9.30 -7.49 33.99
CA THR A 181 -9.94 -6.66 35.02
C THR A 181 -11.29 -6.10 34.58
N LEU A 182 -11.72 -6.39 33.34
CA LEU A 182 -12.91 -5.79 32.73
C LEU A 182 -14.21 -6.51 33.10
N LYS A 183 -14.12 -7.76 33.51
CA LYS A 183 -15.22 -8.55 34.06
C LYS A 183 -14.91 -8.91 35.50
N ASP A 184 -15.91 -9.42 36.21
CA ASP A 184 -15.71 -9.78 37.60
C ASP A 184 -14.60 -10.82 37.81
N GLY A 185 -13.84 -10.66 38.88
CA GLY A 185 -12.72 -11.53 39.16
C GLY A 185 -11.74 -10.98 40.20
N PRO A 186 -10.86 -11.84 40.74
CA PRO A 186 -9.94 -11.49 41.82
C PRO A 186 -8.91 -10.42 41.41
N LYS A 187 -8.55 -10.35 40.12
CA LYS A 187 -7.65 -9.30 39.60
C LYS A 187 -8.33 -7.93 39.60
N ARG A 188 -9.61 -7.86 39.20
CA ARG A 188 -10.42 -6.62 39.24
C ARG A 188 -10.51 -6.08 40.66
N LEU A 189 -10.88 -6.92 41.62
CA LEU A 189 -11.02 -6.52 43.03
C LEU A 189 -9.71 -5.96 43.61
N LYS A 190 -8.56 -6.56 43.26
CA LYS A 190 -7.23 -6.07 43.67
C LYS A 190 -6.84 -4.73 43.05
N MET A 191 -7.39 -4.39 41.89
CA MET A 191 -7.03 -3.17 41.15
C MET A 191 -7.62 -1.90 41.80
N GLY A 192 -8.75 -2.02 42.50
CA GLY A 192 -9.36 -0.95 43.30
C GLY A 192 -9.53 0.37 42.52
N GLN A 193 -9.01 1.47 43.06
CA GLN A 193 -9.14 2.80 42.45
C GLN A 193 -8.47 2.92 41.07
N LYS A 194 -7.51 2.06 40.73
CA LYS A 194 -6.85 2.08 39.41
C LYS A 194 -7.80 1.73 38.26
N LEU A 195 -8.94 1.09 38.54
CA LEU A 195 -9.98 0.81 37.55
C LEU A 195 -10.52 2.11 36.92
N TYR A 196 -10.66 3.19 37.71
CA TYR A 196 -11.09 4.49 37.20
C TYR A 196 -10.07 5.04 36.21
N PHE A 197 -8.80 5.07 36.60
CA PHE A 197 -7.71 5.59 35.77
C PHE A 197 -7.58 4.80 34.47
N GLN A 198 -7.73 3.48 34.54
CA GLN A 198 -7.78 2.62 33.36
C GLN A 198 -8.98 2.97 32.47
N SER A 199 -10.19 3.11 33.01
CA SER A 199 -11.40 3.53 32.25
C SER A 199 -11.21 4.83 31.48
N LYS A 200 -10.44 5.78 32.04
CA LYS A 200 -10.14 7.07 31.40
C LYS A 200 -9.00 6.98 30.40
N PHE A 201 -8.06 6.05 30.59
CA PHE A 201 -7.04 5.73 29.59
C PHE A 201 -7.66 5.09 28.34
N TYR A 202 -8.64 4.20 28.47
CA TYR A 202 -9.36 3.58 27.35
C TYR A 202 -10.00 4.57 26.36
N MET A 203 -10.40 5.76 26.83
CA MET A 203 -11.00 6.78 25.96
C MET A 203 -10.03 7.38 24.96
N ILE A 204 -8.73 7.23 25.21
CA ILE A 204 -7.70 7.96 24.51
C ILE A 204 -7.34 7.34 23.16
N PRO A 205 -7.11 6.00 23.03
CA PRO A 205 -6.89 5.38 21.73
C PRO A 205 -8.08 5.53 20.77
N TRP A 206 -9.28 5.75 21.32
CA TRP A 206 -10.53 5.80 20.58
C TRP A 206 -10.88 7.20 20.02
N ALA A 207 -10.42 8.28 20.67
CA ALA A 207 -10.66 9.64 20.20
C ALA A 207 -9.61 10.04 19.13
N ARG A 208 -10.03 10.18 17.87
CA ARG A 208 -9.19 10.75 16.79
C ARG A 208 -9.60 12.19 16.48
N VAL A 209 -8.57 13.00 16.21
CA VAL A 209 -8.53 14.38 15.70
C VAL A 209 -8.23 15.46 16.75
N GLY A 210 -6.93 15.71 16.90
CA GLY A 210 -6.23 16.75 17.67
C GLY A 210 -4.78 16.30 17.89
N ASP A 211 -3.80 17.20 18.02
CA ASP A 211 -2.40 16.81 18.30
C ASP A 211 -2.32 16.07 19.64
N ALA A 212 -2.36 14.75 19.56
CA ALA A 212 -2.46 13.88 20.71
C ALA A 212 -1.07 13.58 21.30
N ARG A 213 -1.00 13.20 22.59
CA ARG A 213 0.26 12.85 23.24
C ARG A 213 0.88 11.63 22.56
N LYS A 214 2.22 11.50 22.58
CA LYS A 214 2.92 10.43 21.84
C LYS A 214 2.42 9.02 22.17
N GLU A 215 1.96 8.81 23.40
CA GLU A 215 1.46 7.52 23.90
C GLU A 215 0.10 7.10 23.29
N THR A 216 -0.67 8.04 22.73
CA THR A 216 -1.99 7.78 22.14
C THR A 216 -1.90 7.33 20.68
N ASN A 217 -0.70 7.42 20.10
CA ASN A 217 -0.43 7.09 18.71
C ASN A 217 -0.04 5.62 18.51
N ASP A 218 -0.08 4.78 19.55
CA ASP A 218 0.15 3.34 19.42
C ASP A 218 -1.03 2.69 18.67
N PRO A 219 -0.87 2.37 17.36
CA PRO A 219 -1.96 1.87 16.55
C PRO A 219 -2.32 0.43 16.93
N LYS A 220 -1.40 -0.30 17.56
CA LYS A 220 -1.60 -1.67 18.01
C LYS A 220 -2.57 -1.67 19.19
N VAL A 221 -2.31 -0.84 20.20
CA VAL A 221 -3.20 -0.71 21.38
C VAL A 221 -4.60 -0.25 20.96
N GLY A 222 -4.69 0.73 20.05
CA GLY A 222 -5.98 1.17 19.51
C GLY A 222 -6.73 0.07 18.73
N LYS A 223 -6.01 -0.71 17.92
CA LYS A 223 -6.60 -1.81 17.14
C LYS A 223 -7.01 -3.00 18.01
N GLU A 224 -6.19 -3.37 18.99
CA GLU A 224 -6.50 -4.43 19.96
C GLU A 224 -7.71 -4.06 20.81
N LEU A 225 -7.76 -2.81 21.29
CA LEU A 225 -8.92 -2.29 22.01
C LEU A 225 -10.17 -2.32 21.13
N TRP A 226 -10.07 -1.85 19.89
CA TRP A 226 -11.20 -1.83 18.96
C TRP A 226 -11.72 -3.24 18.67
N ALA A 227 -10.84 -4.17 18.36
CA ALA A 227 -11.19 -5.56 18.10
C ALA A 227 -11.81 -6.23 19.34
N TRP A 228 -11.30 -5.91 20.53
CA TRP A 228 -11.85 -6.42 21.79
C TRP A 228 -13.25 -5.86 22.05
N LEU A 229 -13.46 -4.56 21.84
CA LEU A 229 -14.77 -3.92 22.02
C LEU A 229 -15.80 -4.49 21.05
N GLU A 230 -15.43 -4.68 19.78
CA GLU A 230 -16.29 -5.34 18.79
C GLU A 230 -16.66 -6.79 19.17
N ALA A 231 -15.81 -7.47 19.94
CA ALA A 231 -16.09 -8.83 20.41
C ALA A 231 -17.08 -8.86 21.59
N GLN A 232 -17.33 -7.74 22.28
CA GLN A 232 -18.21 -7.69 23.45
C GLN A 232 -19.67 -7.31 23.14
N GLU A 233 -19.95 -6.79 21.94
CA GLU A 233 -21.24 -6.20 21.57
C GLU A 233 -22.35 -7.20 21.22
N ASP A 234 -22.06 -8.50 21.26
CA ASP A 234 -23.06 -9.55 21.09
C ASP A 234 -22.63 -10.83 21.84
N PRO A 235 -23.38 -11.28 22.87
CA PRO A 235 -23.19 -12.59 23.50
C PRO A 235 -23.93 -13.70 22.76
N SER A 236 -24.74 -13.38 21.74
CA SER A 236 -24.89 -14.39 20.69
C SER A 236 -23.50 -14.55 20.09
N PRO A 237 -23.05 -15.76 19.76
CA PRO A 237 -21.86 -15.89 18.94
C PRO A 237 -22.01 -14.86 17.82
N LYS A 238 -20.93 -14.23 17.33
CA LYS A 238 -20.92 -14.06 15.88
C LYS A 238 -21.25 -15.46 15.40
N THR A 239 -22.52 -15.69 15.06
CA THR A 239 -22.83 -16.53 13.95
C THR A 239 -22.00 -15.80 12.90
N GLN A 240 -20.74 -16.25 12.73
CA GLN A 240 -20.25 -16.57 11.41
C GLN A 240 -21.51 -17.00 10.74
N ASN A 241 -22.04 -16.11 9.90
CA ASN A 241 -23.27 -16.40 9.23
C ASN A 241 -23.05 -17.84 8.75
N PRO A 242 -23.87 -18.84 9.13
CA PRO A 242 -23.49 -20.24 8.92
C PRO A 242 -23.12 -20.54 7.46
N TYR A 243 -23.49 -19.60 6.61
CA TYR A 243 -23.26 -19.46 5.20
C TYR A 243 -22.02 -18.62 4.77
N GLU A 244 -21.46 -17.76 5.61
CA GLU A 244 -20.20 -17.06 5.35
C GLU A 244 -19.03 -18.03 5.39
N VAL A 245 -18.38 -18.18 4.24
CA VAL A 245 -17.32 -19.17 4.06
C VAL A 245 -15.98 -18.63 4.54
N THR A 246 -15.29 -19.39 5.40
CA THR A 246 -13.92 -19.10 5.85
C THR A 246 -12.91 -20.12 5.32
N LEU A 247 -11.63 -19.73 5.28
CA LEU A 247 -10.55 -20.64 4.91
C LEU A 247 -10.25 -21.60 6.05
N SER A 248 -10.05 -22.87 5.71
CA SER A 248 -9.43 -23.85 6.60
C SER A 248 -7.92 -23.66 6.58
N PRO A 249 -7.17 -24.06 7.62
CA PRO A 249 -5.71 -24.02 7.60
C PRO A 249 -5.09 -24.74 6.39
N GLU A 250 -5.73 -25.80 5.89
CA GLU A 250 -5.29 -26.55 4.71
C GLU A 250 -5.49 -25.80 3.38
N ASP A 251 -6.45 -24.87 3.32
CA ASP A 251 -6.78 -24.09 2.12
C ASP A 251 -5.97 -22.78 2.05
N ASP A 252 -5.24 -22.42 3.11
CA ASP A 252 -4.47 -21.19 3.17
C ASP A 252 -3.15 -21.33 2.39
N PRO A 253 -2.90 -20.49 1.35
CA PRO A 253 -1.64 -20.48 0.61
C PRO A 253 -0.40 -20.27 1.50
N LYS A 254 -0.55 -19.60 2.65
CA LYS A 254 0.53 -19.38 3.62
C LYS A 254 0.93 -20.65 4.37
N ASN A 255 0.10 -21.70 4.37
CA ASN A 255 0.42 -22.97 5.02
C ASN A 255 1.03 -24.01 4.07
N LEU A 256 1.31 -23.64 2.81
CA LEU A 256 2.00 -24.52 1.87
C LEU A 256 3.43 -24.88 2.35
N PRO A 257 3.94 -26.08 2.04
CA PRO A 257 5.30 -26.45 2.40
C PRO A 257 6.32 -25.55 1.70
N LEU A 258 7.42 -25.22 2.39
CA LEU A 258 8.39 -24.22 1.95
C LEU A 258 8.96 -24.48 0.54
N TRP A 259 9.23 -25.74 0.20
CA TRP A 259 9.72 -26.12 -1.13
C TRP A 259 8.72 -25.78 -2.24
N ARG A 260 7.41 -25.94 -1.97
CA ARG A 260 6.35 -25.62 -2.92
C ARG A 260 6.17 -24.11 -3.06
N LYS A 261 6.32 -23.36 -1.96
CA LYS A 261 6.35 -21.89 -2.01
C LYS A 261 7.49 -21.37 -2.88
N TRP A 262 8.70 -21.86 -2.68
CA TRP A 262 9.86 -21.47 -3.50
C TRP A 262 9.74 -21.92 -4.95
N MET A 263 9.19 -23.11 -5.21
CA MET A 263 8.89 -23.55 -6.58
C MET A 263 7.94 -22.56 -7.29
N ILE A 264 6.89 -22.09 -6.61
CA ILE A 264 5.97 -21.08 -7.17
C ILE A 264 6.71 -19.77 -7.43
N VAL A 265 7.53 -19.29 -6.48
CA VAL A 265 8.36 -18.08 -6.65
C VAL A 265 9.27 -18.22 -7.87
N LEU A 266 9.97 -19.35 -8.01
CA LEU A 266 10.87 -19.59 -9.15
C LEU A 266 10.15 -19.63 -10.50
N ILE A 267 8.93 -20.18 -10.55
CA ILE A 267 8.12 -20.19 -11.78
C ILE A 267 7.68 -18.75 -12.12
N ILE A 268 7.27 -17.95 -11.14
CA ILE A 268 6.88 -16.55 -11.35
C ILE A 268 8.08 -15.72 -11.79
N ASP A 269 9.25 -15.93 -11.16
CA ASP A 269 10.51 -15.27 -11.51
C ASP A 269 10.96 -15.63 -12.93
N ALA A 270 10.86 -16.91 -13.32
CA ALA A 270 11.15 -17.34 -14.68
C ALA A 270 10.22 -16.67 -15.70
N GLY A 271 8.95 -16.47 -15.35
CA GLY A 271 7.99 -15.72 -16.16
C GLY A 271 8.36 -14.24 -16.29
N ALA A 272 8.75 -13.60 -15.20
CA ALA A 272 9.23 -12.21 -15.21
C ALA A 272 10.49 -12.05 -16.07
N ILE A 273 11.46 -12.97 -15.93
CA ILE A 273 12.69 -13.02 -16.75
C ILE A 273 12.34 -13.21 -18.23
N CYS A 274 11.38 -14.08 -18.56
CA CYS A 274 10.94 -14.33 -19.93
C CYS A 274 10.34 -13.07 -20.57
N VAL A 275 9.38 -12.41 -19.92
CA VAL A 275 8.72 -11.19 -20.45
C VAL A 275 9.72 -10.04 -20.58
N THR A 276 10.53 -9.81 -19.54
CA THR A 276 11.52 -8.72 -19.56
C THR A 276 12.70 -9.04 -20.48
N GLY A 277 13.03 -10.31 -20.68
CA GLY A 277 14.00 -10.74 -21.70
C GLY A 277 13.47 -10.57 -23.12
N ALA A 278 12.19 -10.83 -23.36
CA ALA A 278 11.53 -10.60 -24.65
C ALA A 278 11.59 -9.13 -25.09
N SER A 279 11.68 -8.18 -24.15
CA SER A 279 11.86 -6.77 -24.48
C SER A 279 13.26 -6.50 -25.03
N SER A 280 14.31 -6.97 -24.36
CA SER A 280 15.72 -6.75 -24.74
C SER A 280 16.15 -7.58 -25.93
N MET A 281 15.57 -8.76 -26.14
CA MET A 281 15.90 -9.64 -27.28
C MET A 281 15.65 -8.95 -28.63
N ALA A 282 14.67 -8.05 -28.68
CA ALA A 282 14.40 -7.27 -29.89
C ALA A 282 15.54 -6.31 -30.24
N ALA A 283 16.30 -5.81 -29.26
CA ALA A 283 17.47 -4.97 -29.53
C ALA A 283 18.54 -5.75 -30.32
N THR A 284 18.76 -7.02 -29.96
CA THR A 284 19.66 -7.92 -30.70
C THR A 284 19.15 -8.22 -32.12
N ALA A 285 17.84 -8.13 -32.35
CA ALA A 285 17.23 -8.38 -33.66
C ALA A 285 17.31 -7.17 -34.61
N GLU A 286 17.58 -5.96 -34.10
CA GLU A 286 17.51 -4.71 -34.87
C GLU A 286 18.31 -4.74 -36.19
N PRO A 287 19.58 -5.20 -36.23
CA PRO A 287 20.34 -5.22 -37.47
C PRO A 287 19.71 -6.13 -38.54
N GLY A 288 19.03 -7.20 -38.12
CA GLY A 288 18.30 -8.09 -39.02
C GLY A 288 17.01 -7.47 -39.56
N ILE A 289 16.29 -6.72 -38.72
CA ILE A 289 15.10 -5.97 -39.10
C ILE A 289 15.46 -4.86 -40.10
N GLU A 290 16.54 -4.13 -39.84
CA GLU A 290 17.06 -3.09 -40.75
C GLU A 290 17.39 -3.65 -42.13
N ALA A 291 18.14 -4.76 -42.16
CA ALA A 291 18.60 -5.38 -43.39
C ALA A 291 17.44 -5.94 -44.24
N GLU A 292 16.44 -6.55 -43.61
CA GLU A 292 15.34 -7.20 -44.32
C GLU A 292 14.23 -6.25 -44.75
N PHE A 293 13.85 -5.31 -43.89
CA PHE A 293 12.76 -4.37 -44.19
C PHE A 293 13.26 -3.06 -44.82
N HIS A 294 14.57 -2.91 -45.00
CA HIS A 294 15.22 -1.71 -45.56
C HIS A 294 14.80 -0.42 -44.85
N VAL A 295 14.79 -0.46 -43.52
CA VAL A 295 14.41 0.68 -42.67
C VAL A 295 15.60 1.20 -41.87
N SER A 296 15.52 2.46 -41.42
CA SER A 296 16.54 3.04 -40.55
C SER A 296 16.60 2.37 -39.17
N ALA A 297 17.76 2.40 -38.52
CA ALA A 297 17.94 1.92 -37.14
C ALA A 297 16.88 2.43 -36.15
N VAL A 298 16.51 3.72 -36.24
CA VAL A 298 15.47 4.32 -35.37
C VAL A 298 14.12 3.61 -35.51
N VAL A 299 13.77 3.15 -36.71
CA VAL A 299 12.53 2.41 -36.97
C VAL A 299 12.63 0.98 -36.45
N ALA A 300 13.80 0.33 -36.54
CA ALA A 300 14.02 -0.99 -35.95
C ALA A 300 13.92 -0.95 -34.41
N THR A 301 14.45 0.10 -33.78
CA THR A 301 14.34 0.34 -32.32
C THR A 301 12.89 0.48 -31.82
N LEU A 302 11.92 0.74 -32.71
CA LEU A 302 10.50 0.70 -32.35
C LEU A 302 10.06 -0.68 -31.84
N ALA A 303 10.72 -1.77 -32.25
CA ALA A 303 10.40 -3.12 -31.77
C ALA A 303 10.65 -3.27 -30.26
N VAL A 304 11.68 -2.62 -29.72
CA VAL A 304 11.93 -2.54 -28.26
C VAL A 304 10.93 -1.57 -27.63
N THR A 305 10.82 -0.37 -28.19
CA THR A 305 10.00 0.74 -27.69
C THR A 305 8.53 0.34 -27.50
N LEU A 306 7.92 -0.26 -28.51
CA LEU A 306 6.50 -0.63 -28.49
C LEU A 306 6.21 -1.76 -27.51
N PHE A 307 7.11 -2.75 -27.40
CA PHE A 307 6.96 -3.82 -26.42
C PHE A 307 7.03 -3.27 -24.98
N VAL A 308 8.02 -2.41 -24.70
CA VAL A 308 8.15 -1.76 -23.39
C VAL A 308 6.97 -0.83 -23.08
N THR A 309 6.46 -0.12 -24.08
CA THR A 309 5.25 0.71 -23.95
C THR A 309 4.03 -0.15 -23.59
N GLY A 310 3.85 -1.28 -24.28
CA GLY A 310 2.82 -2.26 -23.93
C GLY A 310 2.96 -2.75 -22.50
N MET A 311 4.18 -3.11 -22.08
CA MET A 311 4.49 -3.53 -20.70
C MET A 311 4.15 -2.47 -19.65
N GLY A 312 4.22 -1.18 -20.01
CA GLY A 312 3.88 -0.06 -19.14
C GLY A 312 2.39 0.16 -18.95
N ILE A 313 1.61 -0.02 -20.02
CA ILE A 313 0.17 0.24 -20.03
C ILE A 313 -0.61 -0.93 -19.44
N GLY A 314 -0.21 -2.17 -19.73
CA GLY A 314 -0.96 -3.36 -19.31
C GLY A 314 -1.24 -3.49 -17.80
N PRO A 315 -0.32 -3.14 -16.87
CA PRO A 315 -0.55 -3.20 -15.43
C PRO A 315 -1.77 -2.42 -14.93
N VAL A 316 -2.15 -1.35 -15.64
CA VAL A 316 -3.32 -0.51 -15.32
C VAL A 316 -4.62 -1.31 -15.39
N LEU A 317 -4.70 -2.24 -16.33
CA LEU A 317 -5.88 -3.06 -16.56
C LEU A 317 -5.77 -4.39 -15.83
N VAL A 318 -4.59 -5.00 -15.86
CA VAL A 318 -4.39 -6.36 -15.33
C VAL A 318 -4.49 -6.41 -13.80
N GLY A 319 -4.02 -5.38 -13.07
CA GLY A 319 -4.06 -5.36 -11.61
C GLY A 319 -5.49 -5.51 -11.02
N PRO A 320 -6.45 -4.64 -11.38
CA PRO A 320 -7.84 -4.74 -10.92
C PRO A 320 -8.52 -6.05 -11.34
N LEU A 321 -8.21 -6.55 -12.55
CA LEU A 321 -8.75 -7.82 -13.04
C LEU A 321 -8.24 -9.00 -12.21
N ALA A 322 -6.95 -9.03 -11.86
CA ALA A 322 -6.36 -10.08 -11.03
C ALA A 322 -6.97 -10.12 -9.62
N ALA A 323 -7.25 -8.96 -9.03
CA ALA A 323 -7.91 -8.89 -7.72
C ALA A 323 -9.34 -9.45 -7.73
N THR A 324 -10.02 -9.41 -8.88
CA THR A 324 -11.43 -9.81 -9.02
C THR A 324 -11.58 -11.26 -9.51
N PHE A 325 -10.75 -11.67 -10.47
CA PHE A 325 -10.84 -12.96 -11.17
C PHE A 325 -9.83 -13.99 -10.67
N GLY A 326 -8.82 -13.58 -9.90
CA GLY A 326 -7.74 -14.45 -9.43
C GLY A 326 -6.45 -14.26 -10.22
N THR A 327 -5.32 -14.49 -9.56
CA THR A 327 -3.98 -14.28 -10.12
C THR A 327 -3.60 -15.38 -11.09
N ARG A 328 -4.04 -16.62 -10.83
CA ARG A 328 -3.70 -17.79 -11.64
C ARG A 328 -4.23 -17.67 -13.06
N ILE A 329 -5.50 -17.32 -13.21
CA ILE A 329 -6.16 -17.20 -14.52
C ILE A 329 -5.49 -16.08 -15.32
N ILE A 330 -5.18 -14.97 -14.67
CA ILE A 330 -4.50 -13.84 -15.30
C ILE A 330 -3.10 -14.23 -15.80
N TYR A 331 -2.30 -14.95 -15.02
CA TYR A 331 -0.99 -15.43 -15.49
C TYR A 331 -1.09 -16.33 -16.71
N ILE A 332 -2.01 -17.31 -16.68
CA ILE A 332 -2.18 -18.29 -17.77
C ILE A 332 -2.63 -17.57 -19.05
N LEU A 333 -3.66 -16.71 -18.96
CA LEU A 333 -4.16 -15.98 -20.13
C LEU A 333 -3.09 -15.03 -20.68
N SER A 334 -2.34 -14.36 -19.80
CA SER A 334 -1.28 -13.43 -20.19
C SER A 334 -0.18 -14.13 -20.99
N PHE A 335 0.29 -15.29 -20.53
CA PHE A 335 1.31 -16.07 -21.26
C PHE A 335 0.75 -16.74 -22.51
N LEU A 336 -0.50 -17.21 -22.48
CA LEU A 336 -1.15 -17.77 -23.67
C LEU A 336 -1.27 -16.73 -24.79
N PHE A 337 -1.67 -15.49 -24.46
CA PHE A 337 -1.74 -14.41 -25.44
C PHE A 337 -0.36 -13.93 -25.87
N LEU A 338 0.61 -13.82 -24.95
CA LEU A 338 1.99 -13.51 -25.30
C LEU A 338 2.53 -14.54 -26.29
N PHE A 339 2.43 -15.83 -25.96
CA PHE A 339 2.79 -16.96 -26.82
C PHE A 339 2.12 -16.87 -28.21
N ALA A 340 0.81 -16.65 -28.26
CA ALA A 340 0.07 -16.54 -29.52
C ALA A 340 0.50 -15.33 -30.35
N PHE A 341 0.76 -14.19 -29.72
CA PHE A 341 1.16 -12.94 -30.38
C PHE A 341 2.62 -12.93 -30.83
N THR A 342 3.48 -13.78 -30.27
CA THR A 342 4.86 -13.94 -30.74
C THR A 342 4.94 -14.64 -32.11
N PHE A 343 3.96 -15.45 -32.50
CA PHE A 343 3.95 -16.09 -33.84
C PHE A 343 3.95 -15.06 -34.98
N PRO A 344 3.02 -14.08 -35.04
CA PRO A 344 3.09 -13.02 -36.02
C PRO A 344 4.41 -12.23 -36.00
N VAL A 345 5.04 -12.05 -34.83
CA VAL A 345 6.34 -11.36 -34.73
C VAL A 345 7.45 -12.17 -35.41
N ALA A 346 7.45 -13.48 -35.21
CA ALA A 346 8.49 -14.39 -35.72
C ALA A 346 8.37 -14.66 -37.23
N PHE A 347 7.16 -14.82 -37.74
CA PHE A 347 6.89 -15.27 -39.11
C PHE A 347 6.44 -14.17 -40.06
N SER A 348 6.19 -12.94 -39.60
CA SER A 348 5.74 -11.87 -40.49
C SER A 348 6.82 -11.42 -41.48
N SER A 349 6.34 -11.10 -42.69
CA SER A 349 7.05 -10.39 -43.75
C SER A 349 6.65 -8.91 -43.84
N SER A 350 5.93 -8.40 -42.84
CA SER A 350 5.50 -7.00 -42.74
C SER A 350 5.95 -6.38 -41.43
N LEU A 351 6.71 -5.29 -41.53
CA LEU A 351 7.18 -4.53 -40.37
C LEU A 351 6.02 -4.03 -39.50
N ALA A 352 4.90 -3.60 -40.10
CA ALA A 352 3.74 -3.12 -39.35
C ALA A 352 3.14 -4.24 -38.48
N VAL A 353 3.02 -5.46 -39.03
CA VAL A 353 2.56 -6.63 -38.28
C VAL A 353 3.54 -6.93 -37.13
N HIS A 354 4.84 -6.95 -37.43
CA HIS A 354 5.87 -7.13 -36.41
C HIS A 354 5.71 -6.14 -35.25
N LEU A 355 5.62 -4.84 -35.53
CA LEU A 355 5.51 -3.79 -34.53
C LEU A 355 4.20 -3.81 -33.72
N ILE A 356 3.06 -4.06 -34.36
CA ILE A 356 1.76 -4.16 -33.68
C ILE A 356 1.77 -5.33 -32.69
N PHE A 357 2.23 -6.51 -33.11
CA PHE A 357 2.25 -7.68 -32.25
C PHE A 357 3.34 -7.60 -31.17
N ARG A 358 4.41 -6.82 -31.38
CA ARG A 358 5.35 -6.45 -30.30
C ARG A 358 4.65 -5.64 -29.21
N PHE A 359 3.84 -4.64 -29.57
CA PHE A 359 3.05 -3.89 -28.58
C PHE A 359 2.07 -4.81 -27.82
N LEU A 360 1.29 -5.62 -28.55
CA LEU A 360 0.30 -6.52 -27.95
C LEU A 360 0.95 -7.58 -27.05
N GLY A 361 2.10 -8.14 -27.46
CA GLY A 361 2.88 -9.07 -26.65
C GLY A 361 3.34 -8.42 -25.34
N GLY A 362 3.92 -7.22 -25.40
CA GLY A 362 4.33 -6.47 -24.20
C GLY A 362 3.15 -6.15 -23.29
N PHE A 363 2.00 -5.76 -23.85
CA PHE A 363 0.77 -5.49 -23.12
C PHE A 363 0.26 -6.71 -22.36
N CYS A 364 0.18 -7.88 -23.02
CA CYS A 364 -0.25 -9.12 -22.41
C CYS A 364 0.77 -9.65 -21.39
N GLY A 365 2.07 -9.59 -21.68
CA GLY A 365 3.13 -10.07 -20.78
C GLY A 365 3.27 -9.26 -19.48
N SER A 366 2.75 -8.03 -19.45
CA SER A 366 2.87 -7.10 -18.32
C SER A 366 2.28 -7.57 -16.98
N ALA A 367 1.44 -8.60 -17.01
CA ALA A 367 0.78 -9.14 -15.82
C ALA A 367 1.75 -9.44 -14.68
N PHE A 368 2.92 -10.00 -15.01
CA PHE A 368 3.93 -10.40 -14.03
C PHE A 368 4.42 -9.19 -13.23
N LEU A 369 4.72 -8.08 -13.90
CA LEU A 369 5.23 -6.86 -13.28
C LEU A 369 4.28 -6.29 -12.20
N SER A 370 2.97 -6.54 -12.31
CA SER A 370 1.97 -6.02 -11.38
C SER A 370 1.47 -7.04 -10.36
N VAL A 371 1.31 -8.30 -10.77
CA VAL A 371 0.69 -9.35 -9.96
C VAL A 371 1.73 -10.16 -9.17
N GLY A 372 2.97 -10.25 -9.66
CA GLY A 372 4.04 -11.07 -9.09
C GLY A 372 4.31 -10.79 -7.62
N GLY A 373 4.46 -9.51 -7.27
CA GLY A 373 4.65 -9.09 -5.89
C GLY A 373 3.47 -9.45 -4.98
N GLY A 374 2.24 -9.34 -5.48
CA GLY A 374 1.02 -9.70 -4.76
C GLY A 374 0.98 -11.19 -4.43
N THR A 375 1.28 -12.04 -5.41
CA THR A 375 1.36 -13.49 -5.20
C THR A 375 2.38 -13.87 -4.13
N ILE A 376 3.52 -13.17 -4.08
CA ILE A 376 4.55 -13.43 -3.06
C ILE A 376 4.08 -13.01 -1.66
N SER A 377 3.40 -11.88 -1.54
CA SER A 377 2.79 -11.46 -0.26
C SER A 377 1.67 -12.38 0.22
N ASP A 378 0.99 -13.06 -0.71
CA ASP A 378 -0.05 -14.03 -0.39
C ASP A 378 0.53 -15.38 0.08
N LEU A 379 1.76 -15.73 -0.34
CA LEU A 379 2.44 -16.99 0.03
C LEU A 379 3.23 -16.93 1.34
N PHE A 380 3.72 -15.74 1.73
CA PHE A 380 4.61 -15.57 2.88
C PHE A 380 4.00 -14.66 3.97
N SER A 381 4.46 -14.84 5.20
CA SER A 381 4.14 -13.95 6.33
C SER A 381 4.89 -12.62 6.19
N ASP A 382 4.44 -11.58 6.89
CA ASP A 382 5.09 -10.25 6.86
C ASP A 382 6.56 -10.30 7.33
N GLU A 383 6.92 -11.29 8.14
CA GLU A 383 8.28 -11.52 8.65
C GLU A 383 9.19 -12.17 7.59
N ASP A 384 8.66 -13.12 6.81
CA ASP A 384 9.44 -13.93 5.86
C ASP A 384 9.39 -13.40 4.41
N VAL A 385 8.47 -12.50 4.08
CA VAL A 385 8.20 -12.03 2.70
C VAL A 385 9.37 -11.27 2.06
N ALA A 386 10.29 -10.71 2.86
CA ALA A 386 11.33 -9.82 2.36
C ALA A 386 12.29 -10.47 1.35
N THR A 387 12.74 -11.71 1.62
CA THR A 387 13.71 -12.41 0.76
C THR A 387 13.08 -12.86 -0.57
N PRO A 388 11.90 -13.53 -0.59
CA PRO A 388 11.22 -13.85 -1.83
C PRO A 388 10.86 -12.62 -2.66
N MET A 389 10.44 -11.52 -2.03
CA MET A 389 10.14 -10.27 -2.74
C MET A 389 11.38 -9.67 -3.40
N ALA A 390 12.55 -9.75 -2.74
CA ALA A 390 13.81 -9.30 -3.31
C ALA A 390 14.22 -10.17 -4.52
N ALA A 391 14.08 -11.50 -4.43
CA ALA A 391 14.35 -12.42 -5.53
C ALA A 391 13.53 -12.03 -6.78
N TYR A 392 12.23 -11.79 -6.59
CA TYR A 392 11.34 -11.35 -7.65
C TYR A 392 11.67 -9.98 -8.21
N THR A 393 12.00 -9.02 -7.35
CA THR A 393 12.42 -7.69 -7.83
C THR A 393 13.65 -7.82 -8.72
N ILE A 394 14.62 -8.64 -8.34
CA ILE A 394 15.86 -8.85 -9.09
C ILE A 394 15.63 -9.63 -10.38
N SER A 395 14.72 -10.61 -10.39
CA SER A 395 14.39 -11.40 -11.59
C SER A 395 13.94 -10.51 -12.76
N THR A 396 13.19 -9.44 -12.48
CA THR A 396 12.76 -8.44 -13.49
C THR A 396 13.91 -7.67 -14.14
N PHE A 397 15.08 -7.55 -13.48
CA PHE A 397 16.29 -6.94 -14.04
C PHE A 397 17.23 -7.96 -14.66
N VAL A 398 17.22 -9.20 -14.16
CA VAL A 398 18.00 -10.28 -14.75
C VAL A 398 17.56 -10.54 -16.18
N GLY A 399 16.26 -10.57 -16.48
CA GLY A 399 15.72 -10.83 -17.82
C GLY A 399 16.36 -9.99 -18.92
N PRO A 400 16.31 -8.64 -18.85
CA PRO A 400 16.89 -7.78 -19.88
C PRO A 400 18.41 -7.91 -20.02
N ILE A 401 19.11 -8.33 -18.97
CA ILE A 401 20.59 -8.36 -18.92
C ILE A 401 21.14 -9.72 -19.37
N ILE A 402 20.52 -10.83 -18.96
CA ILE A 402 20.95 -12.17 -19.34
C ILE A 402 20.56 -12.51 -20.78
N THR A 403 19.51 -11.88 -21.30
CA THR A 403 18.99 -12.19 -22.64
C THR A 403 19.94 -11.83 -23.79
N PRO A 404 20.60 -10.66 -23.79
CA PRO A 404 21.67 -10.35 -24.74
C PRO A 404 22.76 -11.43 -24.83
N VAL A 405 23.06 -12.11 -23.71
CA VAL A 405 24.10 -13.15 -23.66
C VAL A 405 23.78 -14.28 -24.64
N PHE A 406 22.60 -14.92 -24.55
CA PHE A 406 22.27 -16.03 -25.45
C PHE A 406 21.67 -15.57 -26.79
N SER A 407 20.98 -14.42 -26.83
CA SER A 407 20.48 -13.86 -28.09
C SER A 407 21.60 -13.48 -29.05
N GLY A 408 22.76 -13.02 -28.55
CA GLY A 408 23.94 -12.77 -29.39
C GLY A 408 24.40 -14.00 -30.16
N PHE A 409 24.45 -15.17 -29.51
CA PHE A 409 24.78 -16.46 -30.16
C PHE A 409 23.73 -16.89 -31.17
N ILE A 410 22.46 -16.77 -30.82
CA ILE A 410 21.37 -17.15 -31.73
C ILE A 410 21.38 -16.25 -32.97
N PHE A 411 21.50 -14.93 -32.79
CA PHE A 411 21.55 -13.98 -33.89
C PHE A 411 22.72 -14.24 -34.83
N GLN A 412 23.93 -14.43 -34.30
CA GLN A 412 25.13 -14.64 -35.11
C GLN A 412 25.08 -15.96 -35.91
N ARG A 413 24.50 -17.03 -35.35
CA ARG A 413 24.55 -18.38 -35.94
C ARG A 413 23.32 -18.75 -36.77
N ALA A 414 22.16 -18.27 -36.36
CA ALA A 414 20.87 -18.68 -36.93
C ALA A 414 20.07 -17.48 -37.48
N GLY A 415 20.49 -16.25 -37.19
CA GLY A 415 19.83 -15.02 -37.66
C GLY A 415 18.74 -14.53 -36.70
N TRP A 416 18.16 -13.37 -37.05
CA TRP A 416 17.29 -12.62 -36.15
C TRP A 416 15.92 -13.27 -35.90
N ARG A 417 15.37 -14.02 -36.87
CA ARG A 417 14.08 -14.72 -36.68
C ARG A 417 14.15 -15.83 -35.64
N TRP A 418 15.28 -16.50 -35.54
CA TRP A 418 15.48 -17.58 -34.56
C TRP A 418 15.43 -17.10 -33.12
N LEU A 419 15.68 -15.81 -32.88
CA LEU A 419 15.44 -15.19 -31.58
C LEU A 419 13.98 -15.38 -31.15
N TYR A 420 13.05 -15.07 -32.05
CA TYR A 420 11.63 -15.19 -31.77
C TYR A 420 11.15 -16.64 -31.73
N TYR A 421 11.76 -17.56 -32.49
CA TYR A 421 11.47 -18.99 -32.36
C TYR A 421 11.86 -19.55 -30.99
N VAL A 422 13.04 -19.15 -30.48
CA VAL A 422 13.48 -19.52 -29.12
C VAL A 422 12.57 -18.90 -28.07
N LEU A 423 12.11 -17.66 -28.30
CA LEU A 423 11.15 -17.01 -27.42
C LEU A 423 9.81 -17.77 -27.37
N ILE A 424 9.27 -18.21 -28.51
CA ILE A 424 8.04 -19.03 -28.58
C ILE A 424 8.20 -20.33 -27.77
N MET A 425 9.34 -21.02 -27.91
CA MET A 425 9.61 -22.25 -27.13
C MET A 425 9.66 -21.98 -25.63
N TRP A 426 10.27 -20.86 -25.21
CA TRP A 426 10.32 -20.46 -23.82
C TRP A 426 8.93 -20.09 -23.28
N GLU A 427 8.17 -19.28 -24.02
CA GLU A 427 6.81 -18.88 -23.65
C GLU A 427 5.87 -20.08 -23.53
N PHE A 428 6.01 -21.08 -24.41
CA PHE A 428 5.28 -22.34 -24.30
C PHE A 428 5.62 -23.11 -23.03
N GLY A 429 6.92 -23.33 -22.76
CA GLY A 429 7.37 -24.02 -21.55
C GLY A 429 6.94 -23.30 -20.28
N GLN A 430 7.00 -21.97 -20.28
CA GLN A 430 6.54 -21.13 -19.18
C GLN A 430 5.02 -21.20 -18.98
N THR A 431 4.24 -21.25 -20.07
CA THR A 431 2.79 -21.46 -20.01
C THR A 431 2.45 -22.78 -19.33
N LEU A 432 3.15 -23.87 -19.70
CA LEU A 432 2.98 -25.18 -19.05
C LEU A 432 3.36 -25.15 -17.57
N ALA A 433 4.46 -24.49 -17.22
CA ALA A 433 4.87 -24.33 -15.82
C ALA A 433 3.82 -23.59 -14.99
N LEU A 434 3.21 -22.53 -15.54
CA LEU A 434 2.18 -21.74 -14.87
C LEU A 434 0.89 -22.54 -14.60
N LEU A 435 0.59 -23.58 -15.37
CA LEU A 435 -0.55 -24.46 -15.09
C LEU A 435 -0.42 -25.17 -13.72
N THR A 436 0.81 -25.39 -13.25
CA THR A 436 1.11 -26.03 -11.96
C THR A 436 0.97 -25.08 -10.76
N VAL A 437 0.92 -23.76 -10.99
CA VAL A 437 0.81 -22.76 -9.94
C VAL A 437 -0.66 -22.69 -9.46
N PRO A 438 -0.94 -22.92 -8.16
CA PRO A 438 -2.29 -22.81 -7.62
C PRO A 438 -2.72 -21.34 -7.49
N GLU A 439 -4.03 -21.12 -7.29
CA GLU A 439 -4.52 -19.78 -6.96
C GLU A 439 -4.08 -19.39 -5.55
N THR A 440 -3.69 -18.13 -5.37
CA THR A 440 -3.09 -17.61 -4.12
C THR A 440 -3.92 -16.51 -3.47
N VAL A 441 -4.88 -15.91 -4.18
CA VAL A 441 -5.69 -14.82 -3.63
C VAL A 441 -6.81 -15.34 -2.74
N VAL A 442 -6.71 -15.05 -1.44
CA VAL A 442 -7.68 -15.46 -0.41
C VAL A 442 -9.13 -15.11 -0.76
N PRO A 443 -9.50 -13.87 -1.13
CA PRO A 443 -10.86 -13.53 -1.53
C PRO A 443 -11.43 -14.39 -2.66
N VAL A 444 -10.60 -14.80 -3.62
CA VAL A 444 -11.01 -15.61 -4.78
C VAL A 444 -11.16 -17.08 -4.38
N LEU A 445 -10.26 -17.59 -3.53
CA LEU A 445 -10.38 -18.93 -2.94
C LEU A 445 -11.69 -19.08 -2.16
N LEU A 446 -12.05 -18.07 -1.37
CA LEU A 446 -13.33 -18.03 -0.63
C LEU A 446 -14.52 -18.06 -1.58
N LYS A 447 -14.48 -17.29 -2.67
CA LYS A 447 -15.53 -17.28 -3.70
C LYS A 447 -15.71 -18.67 -4.32
N TRP A 448 -14.63 -19.34 -4.70
CA TRP A 448 -14.69 -20.69 -5.26
C TRP A 448 -15.20 -21.72 -4.25
N LYS A 449 -14.78 -21.60 -2.99
CA LYS A 449 -15.25 -22.46 -1.90
C LYS A 449 -16.75 -22.27 -1.64
N ALA A 450 -17.24 -21.03 -1.63
CA ALA A 450 -18.68 -20.74 -1.53
C ALA A 450 -19.47 -21.32 -2.71
N GLN A 451 -18.98 -21.16 -3.94
CA GLN A 451 -19.61 -21.76 -5.12
C GLN A 451 -19.63 -23.30 -5.07
N LYS A 452 -18.54 -23.93 -4.59
CA LYS A 452 -18.47 -25.37 -4.41
C LYS A 452 -19.44 -25.84 -3.33
N LEU A 453 -19.49 -25.16 -2.19
CA LEU A 453 -20.42 -25.47 -1.10
C LEU A 453 -21.86 -25.37 -1.56
N ARG A 454 -22.27 -24.28 -2.24
CA ARG A 454 -23.61 -24.15 -2.84
C ARG A 454 -23.98 -25.34 -3.74
N LYS A 455 -23.03 -25.81 -4.55
CA LYS A 455 -23.25 -26.95 -5.46
C LYS A 455 -23.35 -28.29 -4.71
N THR A 456 -22.54 -28.50 -3.67
CA THR A 456 -22.51 -29.78 -2.95
C THR A 456 -23.62 -29.91 -1.91
N THR A 457 -24.01 -28.82 -1.26
CA THR A 457 -25.06 -28.81 -0.23
C THR A 457 -26.44 -28.53 -0.81
N GLY A 458 -26.52 -27.93 -2.00
CA GLY A 458 -27.78 -27.44 -2.58
C GLY A 458 -28.32 -26.18 -1.91
N ASP A 459 -27.62 -25.64 -0.90
CA ASP A 459 -28.04 -24.45 -0.17
C ASP A 459 -27.42 -23.20 -0.80
N SER A 460 -28.27 -22.32 -1.35
CA SER A 460 -27.86 -21.08 -2.02
C SER A 460 -27.35 -20.00 -1.07
N ASN A 461 -27.55 -20.17 0.25
CA ASN A 461 -27.25 -19.13 1.21
C ASN A 461 -25.75 -18.93 1.42
N TYR A 462 -24.89 -19.96 1.21
CA TYR A 462 -23.44 -19.83 1.35
C TYR A 462 -22.90 -18.67 0.54
N PHE A 463 -22.09 -17.75 1.09
CA PHE A 463 -21.52 -16.63 0.34
C PHE A 463 -20.10 -16.29 0.77
N ALA A 464 -19.33 -15.71 -0.15
CA ALA A 464 -18.02 -15.15 0.15
C ALA A 464 -18.13 -13.62 0.36
N PRO A 465 -17.30 -13.00 1.23
CA PRO A 465 -17.34 -11.56 1.49
C PRO A 465 -17.17 -10.67 0.25
N ILE A 466 -16.49 -11.17 -0.78
CA ILE A 466 -16.31 -10.46 -2.06
C ILE A 466 -17.59 -10.40 -2.90
N GLU A 467 -18.56 -11.31 -2.67
CA GLU A 467 -19.83 -11.35 -3.40
C GLU A 467 -20.87 -10.37 -2.84
N THR A 468 -20.73 -9.96 -1.58
CA THR A 468 -21.58 -8.95 -0.92
C THR A 468 -21.25 -7.53 -1.39
N GLN A 469 -20.06 -7.29 -1.92
CA GLN A 469 -19.66 -6.01 -2.51
C GLN A 469 -19.96 -6.02 -4.01
N LYS A 470 -20.94 -5.21 -4.46
CA LYS A 470 -21.16 -4.96 -5.89
C LYS A 470 -19.99 -4.15 -6.46
N THR A 471 -18.98 -4.80 -7.00
CA THR A 471 -17.85 -4.13 -7.64
C THR A 471 -18.18 -3.80 -9.10
N ASN A 472 -18.20 -2.51 -9.44
CA ASN A 472 -18.24 -2.08 -10.82
C ASN A 472 -16.80 -2.03 -11.36
N ILE A 473 -16.39 -3.05 -12.13
CA ILE A 473 -15.03 -3.18 -12.66
C ILE A 473 -14.61 -1.92 -13.44
N LEU A 474 -15.50 -1.40 -14.29
CA LEU A 474 -15.21 -0.20 -15.08
C LEU A 474 -15.02 1.04 -14.18
N GLY A 475 -15.82 1.14 -13.13
CA GLY A 475 -15.68 2.16 -12.10
C GLY A 475 -14.36 2.06 -11.34
N SER A 476 -13.97 0.84 -10.93
CA SER A 476 -12.70 0.59 -10.24
C SER A 476 -11.49 0.92 -11.11
N ILE A 477 -11.52 0.60 -12.41
CA ILE A 477 -10.46 0.98 -13.36
C ILE A 477 -10.40 2.51 -13.47
N LYS A 478 -11.54 3.19 -13.67
CA LYS A 478 -11.57 4.65 -13.79
C LYS A 478 -11.02 5.34 -12.53
N ILE A 479 -11.43 4.90 -11.35
CA ILE A 479 -10.94 5.40 -10.06
C ILE A 479 -9.44 5.10 -9.92
N GLY A 480 -9.00 3.89 -10.28
CA GLY A 480 -7.59 3.50 -10.25
C GLY A 480 -6.72 4.40 -11.14
N CYS A 481 -7.13 4.63 -12.38
CA CYS A 481 -6.45 5.54 -13.31
C CYS A 481 -6.37 6.96 -12.77
N TRP A 482 -7.48 7.48 -12.21
CA TRP A 482 -7.51 8.81 -11.64
C TRP A 482 -6.56 8.95 -10.45
N ASN A 483 -6.57 7.96 -9.54
CA ASN A 483 -5.70 7.89 -8.38
C ASN A 483 -4.20 7.87 -8.76
N ILE A 484 -3.84 7.21 -9.87
CA ILE A 484 -2.47 7.20 -10.38
C ILE A 484 -2.04 8.60 -10.82
N ILE A 485 -2.85 9.27 -11.64
CA ILE A 485 -2.55 10.62 -12.14
C ILE A 485 -2.47 11.61 -10.99
N GLU A 486 -3.41 11.52 -10.04
CA GLU A 486 -3.45 12.41 -8.89
C GLU A 486 -2.21 12.23 -8.00
N LEU A 487 -1.81 10.99 -7.72
CA LEU A 487 -0.63 10.72 -6.89
C LEU A 487 0.67 11.23 -7.54
N ILE A 488 0.90 10.91 -8.83
CA ILE A 488 2.13 11.29 -9.53
C ILE A 488 2.23 12.83 -9.66
N LEU A 489 1.13 13.52 -9.97
CA LEU A 489 1.19 14.96 -10.23
C LEU A 489 1.21 15.80 -8.95
N TYR A 490 0.50 15.38 -7.90
CA TYR A 490 0.34 16.19 -6.69
C TYR A 490 1.31 15.82 -5.56
N ASP A 491 1.83 14.59 -5.52
CA ASP A 491 2.87 14.21 -4.55
C ASP A 491 4.28 14.37 -5.12
N ARG A 492 4.94 15.46 -4.71
CA ARG A 492 6.28 15.82 -5.19
C ARG A 492 7.35 14.78 -4.84
N MET A 493 7.16 14.04 -3.76
CA MET A 493 8.15 13.07 -3.30
C MET A 493 8.02 11.77 -4.10
N ALA A 494 6.79 11.29 -4.32
CA ALA A 494 6.52 10.18 -5.21
C ALA A 494 7.03 10.49 -6.63
N LEU A 495 6.71 11.67 -7.16
CA LEU A 495 7.17 12.11 -8.48
C LEU A 495 8.69 12.08 -8.63
N LEU A 496 9.43 12.68 -7.69
CA LEU A 496 10.90 12.75 -7.76
C LEU A 496 11.56 11.37 -7.64
N LEU A 497 11.02 10.50 -6.78
CA LEU A 497 11.48 9.12 -6.67
C LEU A 497 11.17 8.32 -7.95
N ASP A 498 9.98 8.50 -8.52
CA ASP A 498 9.61 7.84 -9.77
C ASP A 498 10.45 8.36 -10.95
N VAL A 499 10.78 9.66 -11.00
CA VAL A 499 11.68 10.22 -12.03
C VAL A 499 13.07 9.60 -11.90
N TRP A 500 13.57 9.47 -10.68
CA TRP A 500 14.86 8.84 -10.42
C TRP A 500 14.89 7.39 -10.88
N LEU A 501 13.86 6.59 -10.55
CA LEU A 501 13.74 5.23 -11.04
C LEU A 501 13.63 5.17 -12.57
N SER A 502 12.85 6.08 -13.16
CA SER A 502 12.60 6.12 -14.60
C SER A 502 13.85 6.46 -15.40
N LEU A 503 14.65 7.42 -14.93
CA LEU A 503 15.96 7.73 -15.50
C LEU A 503 16.89 6.53 -15.47
N ILE A 504 16.95 5.82 -14.35
CA ILE A 504 17.79 4.62 -14.21
C ILE A 504 17.36 3.53 -15.19
N LEU A 505 16.05 3.27 -15.33
CA LEU A 505 15.56 2.26 -16.29
C LEU A 505 15.81 2.70 -17.73
N GLY A 506 15.60 3.97 -18.04
CA GLY A 506 15.90 4.57 -19.34
C GLY A 506 17.37 4.34 -19.71
N ILE A 507 18.30 4.63 -18.79
CA ILE A 507 19.73 4.39 -18.99
C ILE A 507 20.01 2.89 -19.15
N LEU A 508 19.40 2.01 -18.35
CA LEU A 508 19.57 0.56 -18.50
C LEU A 508 19.14 0.08 -19.90
N TYR A 509 18.01 0.56 -20.43
CA TYR A 509 17.58 0.19 -21.78
C TYR A 509 18.45 0.83 -22.87
N LEU A 510 19.01 2.01 -22.59
CA LEU A 510 19.97 2.65 -23.47
C LEU A 510 21.27 1.83 -23.59
N VAL A 511 21.65 1.05 -22.56
CA VAL A 511 22.80 0.13 -22.62
C VAL A 511 22.68 -0.87 -23.79
N PHE A 512 21.47 -1.29 -24.18
CA PHE A 512 21.26 -2.18 -25.33
C PHE A 512 21.73 -1.59 -26.65
N GLN A 513 21.74 -0.26 -26.76
CA GLN A 513 22.23 0.46 -27.93
C GLN A 513 23.72 0.78 -27.78
N VAL A 514 24.15 1.12 -26.57
CA VAL A 514 25.51 1.59 -26.28
C VAL A 514 26.54 0.47 -26.30
N PHE A 515 26.22 -0.71 -25.80
CA PHE A 515 27.18 -1.82 -25.77
C PHE A 515 27.55 -2.29 -27.19
N PRO A 516 26.63 -2.44 -28.15
CA PRO A 516 26.98 -2.63 -29.55
C PRO A 516 27.88 -1.52 -30.12
N ILE A 517 27.62 -0.25 -29.79
CA ILE A 517 28.45 0.89 -30.24
C ILE A 517 29.88 0.79 -29.67
N ILE A 518 30.02 0.55 -28.37
CA ILE A 518 31.33 0.49 -27.70
C ILE A 518 32.07 -0.79 -28.09
N PHE A 519 31.49 -1.96 -27.83
CA PHE A 519 32.18 -3.23 -27.98
C PHE A 519 32.25 -3.68 -29.43
N GLY A 520 31.14 -3.60 -30.17
CA GLY A 520 31.11 -3.96 -31.59
C GLY A 520 31.84 -2.93 -32.45
N GLY A 521 31.49 -1.65 -32.31
CA GLY A 521 32.06 -0.57 -33.12
C GLY A 521 33.53 -0.23 -32.79
N LEU A 522 33.85 0.04 -31.53
CA LEU A 522 35.20 0.50 -31.15
C LEU A 522 36.18 -0.65 -30.91
N HIS A 523 35.75 -1.73 -30.24
CA HIS A 523 36.61 -2.86 -29.88
C HIS A 523 36.52 -4.06 -30.86
N GLY A 524 35.66 -4.00 -31.87
CA GLY A 524 35.58 -5.02 -32.93
C GLY A 524 34.98 -6.35 -32.49
N PHE A 525 34.14 -6.35 -31.45
CA PHE A 525 33.51 -7.58 -30.95
C PHE A 525 32.48 -8.13 -31.94
N SER A 526 32.42 -9.46 -32.05
CA SER A 526 31.32 -10.13 -32.74
C SER A 526 30.00 -9.99 -31.94
N PRO A 527 28.82 -10.20 -32.56
CA PRO A 527 27.54 -10.14 -31.84
C PRO A 527 27.48 -11.04 -30.60
N GLU A 528 28.08 -12.24 -30.65
CA GLU A 528 28.27 -13.12 -29.48
C GLU A 528 29.05 -12.45 -28.35
N GLN A 529 30.18 -11.82 -28.68
CA GLN A 529 31.04 -11.14 -27.72
C GLN A 529 30.38 -9.88 -27.14
N VAL A 530 29.61 -9.14 -27.95
CA VAL A 530 28.78 -8.03 -27.47
C VAL A 530 27.75 -8.53 -26.47
N GLY A 531 27.08 -9.66 -26.74
CA GLY A 531 26.16 -10.29 -25.78
C GLY A 531 26.84 -10.61 -24.44
N LEU A 532 28.05 -11.16 -24.47
CA LEU A 532 28.83 -11.46 -23.26
C LEU A 532 29.23 -10.21 -22.45
N SER A 533 29.29 -9.03 -23.06
CA SER A 533 29.64 -7.79 -22.35
C SER A 533 28.64 -7.42 -21.25
N PHE A 534 27.39 -7.90 -21.34
CA PHE A 534 26.33 -7.69 -20.34
C PHE A 534 26.56 -8.46 -19.03
N LEU A 535 27.48 -9.44 -19.01
CA LEU A 535 27.80 -10.21 -17.80
C LEU A 535 28.33 -9.33 -16.66
N GLY A 536 28.97 -8.20 -16.96
CA GLY A 536 29.40 -7.26 -15.92
C GLY A 536 28.21 -6.73 -15.10
N VAL A 537 27.14 -6.30 -15.77
CA VAL A 537 25.91 -5.85 -15.09
C VAL A 537 25.26 -7.02 -14.33
N PHE A 538 25.23 -8.21 -14.93
CA PHE A 538 24.66 -9.42 -14.31
C PHE A 538 25.37 -9.80 -13.00
N ILE A 539 26.70 -9.80 -12.99
CA ILE A 539 27.50 -10.04 -11.78
C ILE A 539 27.14 -9.02 -10.69
N GLY A 540 26.94 -7.76 -11.08
CA GLY A 540 26.46 -6.71 -10.17
C GLY A 540 25.10 -7.05 -9.53
N LEU A 541 24.14 -7.56 -10.32
CA LEU A 541 22.85 -8.03 -9.78
C LEU A 541 23.01 -9.20 -8.81
N CYS A 542 23.87 -10.17 -9.12
CA CYS A 542 24.16 -11.31 -8.23
C CYS A 542 24.78 -10.87 -6.91
N ILE A 543 25.70 -9.91 -6.94
CA ILE A 543 26.30 -9.32 -5.72
C ILE A 543 25.23 -8.60 -4.89
N ALA A 544 24.33 -7.85 -5.54
CA ALA A 544 23.22 -7.19 -4.85
C ALA A 544 22.31 -8.22 -4.16
N MET A 545 21.96 -9.32 -4.83
CA MET A 545 21.18 -10.42 -4.24
C MET A 545 21.88 -11.05 -3.04
N ALA A 546 23.17 -11.37 -3.16
CA ALA A 546 23.96 -11.95 -2.07
C ALA A 546 24.03 -11.01 -0.85
N SER A 547 24.07 -9.69 -1.09
CA SER A 547 24.08 -8.69 -0.01
C SER A 547 22.76 -8.60 0.76
N GLN A 548 21.66 -9.17 0.26
CA GLN A 548 20.34 -9.11 0.89
C GLN A 548 20.33 -9.70 2.31
N VAL A 549 21.20 -10.68 2.60
CA VAL A 549 21.36 -11.24 3.96
C VAL A 549 21.79 -10.16 4.96
N LEU A 550 22.71 -9.27 4.55
CA LEU A 550 23.18 -8.17 5.40
C LEU A 550 22.08 -7.12 5.60
N TRP A 551 21.32 -6.83 4.56
CA TRP A 551 20.21 -5.89 4.62
C TRP A 551 19.03 -6.39 5.45
N ASN A 552 18.72 -7.69 5.38
CA ASN A 552 17.70 -8.30 6.23
C ASN A 552 18.11 -8.24 7.71
N ARG A 553 19.39 -8.46 8.04
CA ARG A 553 19.92 -8.27 9.41
C ARG A 553 19.84 -6.82 9.85
N ALA A 554 20.16 -5.86 8.98
CA ALA A 554 20.02 -4.44 9.29
C ALA A 554 18.55 -4.05 9.51
N ARG A 555 17.62 -4.60 8.71
CA ARG A 555 16.18 -4.42 8.84
C ARG A 555 15.68 -4.95 10.19
N ALA A 556 16.12 -6.14 10.62
CA ALA A 556 15.76 -6.68 11.94
C ALA A 556 16.15 -5.72 13.09
N ARG A 557 17.35 -5.12 13.05
CA ARG A 557 17.77 -4.11 14.04
C ARG A 557 16.92 -2.85 14.02
N ILE A 558 16.43 -2.43 12.85
CA ILE A 558 15.52 -1.28 12.73
C ILE A 558 14.17 -1.61 13.40
N PHE A 559 13.66 -2.83 13.21
CA PHE A 559 12.45 -3.29 13.92
C PHE A 559 12.66 -3.40 15.43
N GLU A 560 13.85 -3.77 15.90
CA GLU A 560 14.20 -3.72 17.33
C GLU A 560 14.18 -2.28 17.88
N GLN A 561 14.64 -1.29 17.10
CA GLN A 561 14.70 0.11 17.53
C GLN A 561 13.35 0.84 17.50
N TYR A 562 12.53 0.61 16.47
CA TYR A 562 11.29 1.34 16.23
C TYR A 562 10.02 0.51 16.49
N GLY A 563 10.17 -0.74 16.94
CA GLY A 563 9.06 -1.68 17.10
C GLY A 563 8.44 -2.08 15.75
N SER A 564 7.16 -2.44 15.75
CA SER A 564 6.45 -2.99 14.58
C SER A 564 6.12 -1.98 13.48
N ASN A 565 6.45 -0.69 13.65
CA ASN A 565 6.06 0.35 12.69
C ASN A 565 7.17 1.40 12.47
N PRO A 566 8.30 1.02 11.84
CA PRO A 566 9.37 1.95 11.53
C PRO A 566 8.92 3.02 10.50
N PRO A 567 9.46 4.25 10.58
CA PRO A 567 9.13 5.30 9.62
C PRO A 567 9.58 4.88 8.20
N PRO A 568 8.76 5.07 7.15
CA PRO A 568 9.09 4.66 5.78
C PRO A 568 10.46 5.12 5.29
N GLU A 569 10.92 6.29 5.72
CA GLU A 569 12.18 6.91 5.31
C GLU A 569 13.43 6.06 5.60
N VAL A 570 13.37 5.13 6.57
CA VAL A 570 14.48 4.21 6.86
C VAL A 570 14.78 3.27 5.69
N TRP A 571 13.77 2.97 4.86
CA TRP A 571 13.91 2.07 3.72
C TRP A 571 14.75 2.66 2.58
N LEU A 572 14.93 4.00 2.55
CA LEU A 572 15.80 4.68 1.58
C LEU A 572 17.30 4.45 1.83
N SER A 573 17.67 3.77 2.92
CA SER A 573 19.08 3.55 3.28
C SER A 573 19.87 2.77 2.24
N MET A 574 19.29 1.73 1.63
CA MET A 574 19.92 1.02 0.51
C MET A 574 20.07 1.94 -0.71
N GLY A 575 19.07 2.78 -0.97
CA GLY A 575 19.07 3.74 -2.07
C GLY A 575 20.17 4.79 -1.97
N LYS A 576 20.64 5.15 -0.77
CA LYS A 576 21.80 6.05 -0.59
C LYS A 576 23.07 5.49 -1.20
N LEU A 577 23.35 4.20 -0.95
CA LEU A 577 24.51 3.53 -1.54
C LEU A 577 24.34 3.35 -3.05
N GLY A 578 23.17 2.88 -3.48
CA GLY A 578 22.89 2.71 -4.90
C GLY A 578 22.97 4.01 -5.68
N GLY A 579 22.46 5.10 -5.11
CA GLY A 579 22.51 6.44 -5.70
C GLY A 579 23.92 6.96 -5.92
N ILE A 580 24.90 6.57 -5.09
CA ILE A 580 26.31 6.91 -5.29
C ILE A 580 26.97 5.98 -6.33
N LEU A 581 26.69 4.67 -6.24
CA LEU A 581 27.32 3.67 -7.12
C LEU A 581 26.95 3.86 -8.59
N VAL A 582 25.69 4.18 -8.90
CA VAL A 582 25.23 4.38 -10.29
C VAL A 582 26.03 5.47 -11.04
N PRO A 583 26.09 6.74 -10.60
CA PRO A 583 26.85 7.76 -11.33
C PRO A 583 28.35 7.47 -11.35
N ILE A 584 28.94 6.93 -10.28
CA ILE A 584 30.36 6.53 -10.28
C ILE A 584 30.61 5.48 -11.36
N SER A 585 29.75 4.47 -11.45
CA SER A 585 29.86 3.42 -12.48
C SER A 585 29.76 3.98 -13.89
N LEU A 586 28.85 4.93 -14.14
CA LEU A 586 28.68 5.57 -15.44
C LEU A 586 29.86 6.49 -15.79
N TYR A 587 30.47 7.19 -14.83
CA TYR A 587 31.69 7.96 -15.08
C TYR A 587 32.88 7.05 -15.40
N ILE A 588 33.08 5.97 -14.63
CA ILE A 588 34.15 5.00 -14.93
C ILE A 588 33.91 4.41 -16.32
N LEU A 589 32.68 4.04 -16.65
CA LEU A 589 32.33 3.56 -17.99
C LEU A 589 32.67 4.59 -19.05
N ALA A 590 32.22 5.85 -18.89
CA ALA A 590 32.48 6.94 -19.84
C ALA A 590 33.98 7.09 -20.16
N PHE A 591 34.82 7.14 -19.12
CA PHE A 591 36.27 7.33 -19.27
C PHE A 591 37.04 6.07 -19.67
N THR A 592 36.38 4.91 -19.72
CA THR A 592 36.98 3.64 -20.15
C THR A 592 36.49 3.18 -21.53
N THR A 593 35.61 3.95 -22.19
CA THR A 593 35.09 3.62 -23.53
C THR A 593 36.09 3.81 -24.68
N TYR A 594 37.28 4.37 -24.44
CA TYR A 594 38.23 4.65 -25.51
C TYR A 594 38.77 3.37 -26.15
N ARG A 595 39.00 3.41 -27.48
CA ARG A 595 39.56 2.28 -28.24
C ARG A 595 40.91 1.77 -27.71
N HIS A 596 41.73 2.64 -27.12
CA HIS A 596 43.04 2.28 -26.57
C HIS A 596 42.97 1.67 -25.16
N VAL A 597 41.85 1.83 -24.45
CA VAL A 597 41.63 1.22 -23.14
C VAL A 597 41.22 -0.24 -23.36
N HIS A 598 41.73 -1.15 -22.54
CA HIS A 598 41.37 -2.57 -22.65
C HIS A 598 39.87 -2.76 -22.41
N TRP A 599 39.20 -3.50 -23.30
CA TRP A 599 37.75 -3.75 -23.31
C TRP A 599 37.18 -4.29 -21.98
N ILE A 600 38.02 -4.91 -21.14
CA ILE A 600 37.59 -5.40 -19.82
C ILE A 600 37.24 -4.27 -18.85
N ALA A 601 37.88 -3.10 -18.99
CA ALA A 601 37.68 -1.96 -18.09
C ALA A 601 36.23 -1.45 -18.13
N PRO A 602 35.62 -1.16 -19.29
CA PRO A 602 34.20 -0.77 -19.36
C PRO A 602 33.25 -1.91 -18.90
N MET A 603 33.63 -3.18 -19.07
CA MET A 603 32.84 -4.30 -18.54
C MET A 603 32.85 -4.33 -17.00
N ILE A 604 34.01 -4.17 -16.37
CA ILE A 604 34.13 -4.08 -14.90
C ILE A 604 33.39 -2.85 -14.37
N ALA A 605 33.44 -1.73 -15.10
CA ALA A 605 32.71 -0.50 -14.76
C ALA A 605 31.19 -0.71 -14.70
N SER A 606 30.65 -1.72 -15.39
CA SER A 606 29.22 -2.04 -15.37
C SER A 606 28.77 -2.86 -14.14
N ILE A 607 29.71 -3.42 -13.36
CA ILE A 607 29.38 -4.19 -12.14
C ILE A 607 28.75 -3.29 -11.06
N PRO A 608 29.33 -2.15 -10.67
CA PRO A 608 28.71 -1.27 -9.68
C PRO A 608 27.41 -0.63 -10.19
N PHE A 609 27.22 -0.53 -11.52
CA PHE A 609 25.95 -0.10 -12.11
C PHE A 609 24.84 -1.11 -11.78
N GLY A 610 25.08 -2.41 -11.99
CA GLY A 610 24.13 -3.47 -11.63
C GLY A 610 23.80 -3.49 -10.13
N ILE A 611 24.82 -3.36 -9.27
CA ILE A 611 24.61 -3.27 -7.80
C ILE A 611 23.73 -2.06 -7.46
N GLY A 612 24.07 -0.91 -8.04
CA GLY A 612 23.41 0.36 -7.78
C GLY A 612 21.93 0.35 -8.17
N ILE A 613 21.61 -0.19 -9.35
CA ILE A 613 20.22 -0.35 -9.82
C ILE A 613 19.39 -1.11 -8.79
N CYS A 614 19.83 -2.32 -8.39
CA CYS A 614 19.09 -3.12 -7.42
C CYS A 614 18.83 -2.37 -6.11
N PHE A 615 19.85 -1.69 -5.57
CA PHE A 615 19.71 -0.97 -4.30
C PHE A 615 18.74 0.21 -4.38
N VAL A 616 18.79 0.97 -5.48
CA VAL A 616 17.87 2.09 -5.71
C VAL A 616 16.43 1.59 -5.87
N TYR A 617 16.22 0.52 -6.63
CA TYR A 617 14.89 -0.05 -6.86
C TYR A 617 14.28 -0.67 -5.61
N THR A 618 15.00 -1.57 -4.95
CA THR A 618 14.51 -2.26 -3.76
C THR A 618 14.15 -1.28 -2.64
N SER A 619 14.99 -0.25 -2.44
CA SER A 619 14.70 0.80 -1.44
C SER A 619 13.47 1.62 -1.78
N THR A 620 13.38 2.10 -3.02
CA THR A 620 12.31 3.01 -3.44
C THR A 620 10.97 2.30 -3.54
N PHE A 621 10.91 1.05 -4.02
CA PHE A 621 9.68 0.26 -4.02
C PHE A 621 9.16 0.01 -2.61
N THR A 622 10.06 -0.42 -1.71
CA THR A 622 9.71 -0.59 -0.30
C THR A 622 9.20 0.71 0.30
N TYR A 623 9.85 1.83 -0.02
CA TYR A 623 9.43 3.16 0.42
C TYR A 623 8.04 3.52 -0.09
N LEU A 624 7.77 3.41 -1.39
CA LEU A 624 6.48 3.78 -1.99
C LEU A 624 5.33 2.95 -1.42
N VAL A 625 5.53 1.64 -1.25
CA VAL A 625 4.52 0.73 -0.68
C VAL A 625 4.23 1.07 0.79
N THR A 626 5.26 1.39 1.56
CA THR A 626 5.10 1.66 3.00
C THR A 626 4.59 3.08 3.27
N ALA A 627 5.09 4.08 2.55
CA ALA A 627 4.65 5.46 2.67
C ALA A 627 3.22 5.67 2.17
N PHE A 628 2.83 5.02 1.07
CA PHE A 628 1.52 5.19 0.43
C PHE A 628 0.60 3.98 0.61
N ARG A 629 0.68 3.22 1.73
CA ARG A 629 -0.10 1.99 1.98
C ARG A 629 -1.56 2.01 1.46
N PRO A 630 -2.40 3.04 1.73
CA PRO A 630 -3.78 3.09 1.25
C PRO A 630 -3.92 3.11 -0.28
N MET A 631 -2.91 3.61 -0.97
CA MET A 631 -2.85 3.76 -2.43
C MET A 631 -1.61 3.05 -3.01
N ALA A 632 -1.07 2.04 -2.32
CA ALA A 632 0.21 1.42 -2.69
C ALA A 632 0.19 0.79 -4.08
N ALA A 633 -0.94 0.20 -4.47
CA ALA A 633 -1.15 -0.33 -5.82
C ALA A 633 -1.05 0.79 -6.87
N ALA A 634 -1.73 1.92 -6.66
CA ALA A 634 -1.67 3.07 -7.57
C ALA A 634 -0.26 3.67 -7.64
N ALA A 635 0.46 3.74 -6.52
CA ALA A 635 1.85 4.20 -6.47
C ALA A 635 2.79 3.32 -7.32
N LEU A 636 2.70 2.00 -7.17
CA LEU A 636 3.53 1.07 -7.94
C LEU A 636 3.16 1.05 -9.44
N THR A 637 1.87 1.11 -9.77
CA THR A 637 1.42 1.18 -11.17
C THR A 637 1.85 2.49 -11.82
N GLY A 638 1.74 3.61 -11.10
CA GLY A 638 2.23 4.91 -11.57
C GLY A 638 3.72 4.92 -11.83
N CYS A 639 4.49 4.40 -10.88
CA CYS A 639 5.92 4.16 -11.03
C CYS A 639 6.23 3.29 -12.26
N ALA A 640 5.48 2.21 -12.49
CA ALA A 640 5.68 1.34 -13.66
C ALA A 640 5.45 2.07 -14.99
N ILE A 641 4.38 2.86 -15.12
CA ILE A 641 4.08 3.64 -16.33
C ILE A 641 5.22 4.63 -16.65
N MET A 642 5.68 5.37 -15.64
CA MET A 642 6.69 6.38 -15.87
C MET A 642 8.05 5.75 -16.23
N ARG A 643 8.41 4.67 -15.56
CA ARG A 643 9.65 3.93 -15.83
C ARG A 643 9.68 3.34 -17.23
N THR A 644 8.60 2.69 -17.63
CA THR A 644 8.50 2.09 -18.96
C THR A 644 8.45 3.15 -20.07
N SER A 645 7.90 4.33 -19.80
CA SER A 645 7.92 5.46 -20.74
C SER A 645 9.35 5.94 -21.01
N PHE A 646 10.20 6.04 -19.98
CA PHE A 646 11.62 6.37 -20.16
C PHE A 646 12.40 5.24 -20.83
N ALA A 647 12.16 3.99 -20.43
CA ALA A 647 12.76 2.82 -21.05
C ALA A 647 12.40 2.65 -22.53
N ALA A 648 11.19 3.05 -22.94
CA ALA A 648 10.76 3.09 -24.33
C ALA A 648 11.38 4.28 -25.09
N GLY A 649 11.47 5.46 -24.47
CA GLY A 649 11.96 6.67 -25.13
C GLY A 649 13.48 6.75 -25.30
N PHE A 650 14.25 6.26 -24.33
CA PHE A 650 15.71 6.43 -24.31
C PHE A 650 16.46 5.78 -25.50
N PRO A 651 16.11 4.55 -25.91
CA PRO A 651 16.72 3.93 -27.09
C PRO A 651 16.53 4.76 -28.37
N MET A 652 15.40 5.45 -28.54
CA MET A 652 15.03 6.17 -29.78
C MET A 652 15.99 7.29 -30.17
N PHE A 653 16.63 7.95 -29.19
CA PHE A 653 17.60 9.02 -29.44
C PHE A 653 19.05 8.61 -29.19
N SER A 654 19.29 7.38 -28.74
CA SER A 654 20.62 6.90 -28.31
C SER A 654 21.66 7.01 -29.45
N ASN A 655 21.34 6.50 -30.64
CA ASN A 655 22.22 6.55 -31.81
C ASN A 655 22.58 7.99 -32.20
N ALA A 656 21.60 8.89 -32.23
CA ALA A 656 21.84 10.31 -32.55
C ALA A 656 22.69 11.01 -31.46
N MET A 657 22.46 10.69 -30.19
CA MET A 657 23.20 11.25 -29.07
C MET A 657 24.67 10.80 -29.08
N TYR A 658 24.92 9.50 -29.27
CA TYR A 658 26.27 8.93 -29.31
C TYR A 658 27.05 9.35 -30.55
N ALA A 659 26.38 9.54 -31.70
CA ALA A 659 27.01 10.06 -32.90
C ALA A 659 27.50 11.52 -32.74
N ARG A 660 26.77 12.36 -31.99
CA ARG A 660 27.10 13.79 -31.82
C ARG A 660 28.06 14.06 -30.66
N LEU A 661 27.86 13.40 -29.52
CA LEU A 661 28.63 13.66 -28.29
C LEU A 661 29.82 12.69 -28.12
N GLY A 662 29.91 11.66 -28.96
CA GLY A 662 30.84 10.55 -28.78
C GLY A 662 30.47 9.67 -27.57
N THR A 663 31.14 8.53 -27.45
CA THR A 663 30.88 7.56 -26.36
C THR A 663 31.13 8.15 -24.98
N VAL A 664 32.21 8.92 -24.84
CA VAL A 664 32.61 9.55 -23.57
C VAL A 664 31.62 10.64 -23.19
N GLY A 665 31.33 11.59 -24.10
CA GLY A 665 30.45 12.73 -23.82
C GLY A 665 29.01 12.30 -23.54
N ALA A 666 28.48 11.36 -24.34
CA ALA A 666 27.13 10.83 -24.13
C ALA A 666 27.00 10.09 -22.79
N THR A 667 27.95 9.21 -22.46
CA THR A 667 27.91 8.43 -21.20
C THR A 667 28.15 9.35 -19.98
N ALA A 668 29.04 10.33 -20.09
CA ALA A 668 29.29 11.31 -19.02
C ALA A 668 28.09 12.24 -18.79
N LEU A 669 27.34 12.59 -19.83
CA LEU A 669 26.07 13.32 -19.70
C LEU A 669 25.06 12.53 -18.87
N LEU A 670 24.89 11.24 -19.16
CA LEU A 670 24.01 10.35 -18.39
C LEU A 670 24.49 10.20 -16.93
N ALA A 671 25.81 10.09 -16.73
CA ALA A 671 26.41 10.09 -15.39
C ALA A 671 26.07 11.38 -14.62
N GLY A 672 26.20 12.55 -15.26
CA GLY A 672 25.86 13.84 -14.68
C GLY A 672 24.39 13.98 -14.29
N LEU A 673 23.47 13.50 -15.14
CA LEU A 673 22.04 13.43 -14.80
C LEU A 673 21.80 12.57 -13.55
N MET A 674 22.48 11.43 -13.45
CA MET A 674 22.39 10.58 -12.26
C MET A 674 23.01 11.22 -11.02
N THR A 675 24.10 11.98 -11.18
CA THR A 675 24.72 12.74 -10.09
C THR A 675 23.78 13.78 -9.51
N LEU A 676 22.98 14.47 -10.34
CA LEU A 676 21.97 15.42 -9.87
C LEU A 676 20.89 14.76 -9.00
N MET A 677 20.63 13.46 -9.20
CA MET A 677 19.63 12.71 -8.45
C MET A 677 20.19 12.09 -7.16
N VAL A 678 21.53 12.03 -6.98
CA VAL A 678 22.20 11.50 -5.77
C VAL A 678 21.63 12.08 -4.46
N PRO A 679 21.36 13.40 -4.35
CA PRO A 679 20.88 13.97 -3.09
C PRO A 679 19.50 13.47 -2.66
N LEU A 680 18.66 12.98 -3.57
CA LEU A 680 17.25 12.61 -3.28
C LEU A 680 17.09 11.66 -2.09
N PRO A 681 17.70 10.45 -2.05
CA PRO A 681 17.57 9.54 -0.92
C PRO A 681 18.14 10.10 0.39
N PHE A 682 19.15 10.98 0.34
CA PHE A 682 19.71 11.63 1.53
C PHE A 682 18.76 12.69 2.08
N VAL A 683 18.24 13.55 1.20
CA VAL A 683 17.30 14.60 1.54
C VAL A 683 16.02 13.99 2.08
N PHE A 684 15.39 13.07 1.37
CA PHE A 684 14.15 12.43 1.83
C PHE A 684 14.33 11.59 3.10
N SER A 685 15.50 11.01 3.35
CA SER A 685 15.74 10.36 4.64
C SER A 685 15.74 11.33 5.84
N LYS A 686 16.02 12.63 5.62
CA LYS A 686 16.04 13.66 6.67
C LYS A 686 14.73 14.45 6.77
N ILE A 687 14.16 14.83 5.63
CA ILE A 687 12.97 15.71 5.57
C ILE A 687 11.70 15.00 5.09
N GLY A 688 11.78 13.73 4.71
CA GLY A 688 10.67 12.95 4.13
C GLY A 688 9.45 12.92 5.04
N GLY A 689 9.62 12.69 6.35
CA GLY A 689 8.53 12.71 7.31
C GLY A 689 7.75 14.04 7.32
N ARG A 690 8.46 15.18 7.24
CA ARG A 690 7.83 16.51 7.18
C ARG A 690 7.12 16.77 5.85
N LEU A 691 7.66 16.28 4.74
CA LEU A 691 7.00 16.38 3.43
C LEU A 691 5.76 15.49 3.37
N ARG A 692 5.84 14.29 3.94
CA ARG A 692 4.76 13.31 4.04
C ARG A 692 3.57 13.81 4.84
N GLN A 693 3.81 14.54 5.94
CA GLN A 693 2.74 15.21 6.71
C GLN A 693 1.91 16.22 5.90
N LYS A 694 2.45 16.77 4.80
CA LYS A 694 1.74 17.68 3.91
C LYS A 694 1.06 16.97 2.73
N SER A 695 1.38 15.70 2.50
CA SER A 695 0.78 14.90 1.43
C SER A 695 -0.63 14.47 1.83
N ARG A 696 -1.57 14.53 0.88
CA ARG A 696 -2.95 14.03 1.08
C ARG A 696 -3.05 12.51 0.94
N PHE A 697 -2.04 11.87 0.38
CA PHE A 697 -2.07 10.46 -0.04
C PHE A 697 -1.23 9.55 0.84
N ALA A 698 -0.24 10.10 1.52
CA ALA A 698 0.69 9.32 2.29
C ALA A 698 0.14 9.00 3.69
N THR A 699 0.52 7.83 4.20
CA THR A 699 0.24 7.42 5.57
C THR A 699 0.95 8.40 6.52
N HIS A 700 0.30 8.86 7.59
CA HIS A 700 0.89 9.75 8.59
C HIS A 700 1.33 8.99 9.84
N THR A 701 2.21 8.01 9.67
CA THR A 701 2.91 7.37 10.80
C THR A 701 4.15 8.19 11.16
N LEU A 702 4.24 8.67 12.40
CA LEU A 702 5.37 9.43 12.94
C LEU A 702 6.66 8.62 12.98
#